data_AF-A0A022MQ99-F1
#
_entry.id   AF-A0A022MQ99-F1
#
_cell.length_a   1.000
_cell.length_b   1.000
_cell.length_c   1.000
_cell.angle_alpha   90.00
_cell.angle_beta   90.00
_cell.angle_gamma   90.00
#
_symmetry.space_group_name_H-M   'P 1'
#
loop_
_entity.id
_entity.type
_entity.pdbx_description
1 polymer ?
#
loop_
_entity_poly.entity_id
_entity_poly.type
_entity_poly.pdbx_seq_one_letter_code
_entity_poly.pdbx_strand_id
1 'polypeptide(L)'
;MRTRELPAGESPPEAAGSEVTRLFCAALYARPVRIGESGPWREARLLQLVREVLRDPARAVPSYGFDLIPVLLHGVRARRRRVLRQAAVWVVLAAAVAWAPFSALGWLAALGLAWVVGSSGPIWAMLPLMGFWLFTVGSLEKNDDLHEVWVGSAQLPFLVAITVTLVYVVDGVVARSSRRRVTEDGGAAPPLPPAGSRDRVHVEWLGEQQYGMALPYDTEGRFIGAGRVARGAAEMRVPLRTAHAERPVVALRETEVLDSIAAALTAAGHGEDGGPGSTEETAPLPGFSVARVLALPAGLWLEHSRSGAGEPETVSGLGRPERPYLRAQCVSWQGQLVVTLFVHVALQAGELRLTLRPQVLAPLLPLPEPAGPGALEGLRGAAELAIAVWRNLRKTTAREDETIASDSPLSLRDLLSLPEVPDLHQRGDAARHVELMQAAVLRAVEAVLERHGFETDALSDRRTVINSIQVLGDNNAGIQLAGGVTLTQVAQTAPLAPAPLPSTPVPASIEGVNMTPGFPRRNPSPEPAPTPGAGLSIGGDNNGSAQNATGQSLSGITQVGVGQGSVPLDSLQTLAAQLTAFRADIERNASGLTDPDALRDHTAVLANVLPEPESEGFLPALRNAFRTLPGLIAGTAVERTGDAVVSAIRQLLG
;
A
#
# COMPACT_ATOMS: atom_id res chain seq x y z
N MET A 1 36.93 -5.17 26.66
CA MET A 1 36.19 -5.78 25.53
C MET A 1 36.34 -4.84 24.35
N ARG A 2 37.07 -5.24 23.30
CA ARG A 2 37.25 -4.43 22.09
C ARG A 2 35.93 -4.45 21.32
N THR A 3 35.35 -3.28 21.13
CA THR A 3 34.29 -3.00 20.17
C THR A 3 34.79 -3.45 18.80
N ARG A 4 34.18 -4.53 18.29
CA ARG A 4 34.40 -4.98 16.93
C ARG A 4 33.65 -3.96 16.08
N GLU A 5 34.39 -3.09 15.41
CA GLU A 5 33.87 -2.13 14.43
C GLU A 5 32.86 -2.85 13.54
N LEU A 6 31.62 -2.37 13.55
CA LEU A 6 30.60 -2.81 12.60
C LEU A 6 31.14 -2.51 11.19
N PRO A 7 31.03 -3.45 10.23
CA PRO A 7 31.53 -3.22 8.89
C PRO A 7 30.87 -1.96 8.32
N ALA A 8 31.70 -1.06 7.79
CA ALA A 8 31.26 0.14 7.09
C ALA A 8 30.16 -0.22 6.08
N GLY A 9 29.11 0.63 6.02
CA GLY A 9 27.90 0.41 5.23
C GLY A 9 28.18 -0.22 3.87
N GLU A 10 27.55 -1.36 3.63
CA GLU A 10 27.69 -2.17 2.42
C GLU A 10 27.41 -1.30 1.19
N SER A 11 28.30 -1.37 0.19
CA SER A 11 28.13 -0.63 -1.06
C SER A 11 26.84 -1.09 -1.75
N PRO A 12 26.06 -0.19 -2.37
CA PRO A 12 24.75 -0.54 -2.92
C PRO A 12 24.89 -1.66 -3.97
N PRO A 13 23.92 -2.61 -4.05
CA PRO A 13 23.86 -3.55 -5.16
C PRO A 13 23.73 -2.76 -6.47
N GLU A 14 24.77 -2.85 -7.29
CA GLU A 14 25.12 -1.91 -8.36
C GLU A 14 24.13 -1.91 -9.55
N ALA A 15 23.29 -2.93 -9.68
CA ALA A 15 22.46 -3.15 -10.87
C ALA A 15 20.93 -3.03 -10.65
N ALA A 16 20.41 -3.48 -9.51
CA ALA A 16 18.97 -3.72 -9.33
C ALA A 16 18.11 -2.46 -9.05
N GLY A 17 18.71 -1.35 -8.62
CA GLY A 17 18.01 -0.09 -8.33
C GLY A 17 17.91 0.90 -9.52
N SER A 18 18.50 0.56 -10.67
CA SER A 18 18.72 1.52 -11.76
C SER A 18 17.42 1.93 -12.46
N GLU A 19 16.47 1.01 -12.70
CA GLU A 19 15.27 1.33 -13.48
C GLU A 19 14.28 2.20 -12.71
N VAL A 20 13.98 1.84 -11.46
CA VAL A 20 13.11 2.65 -10.60
C VAL A 20 13.66 4.06 -10.40
N THR A 21 14.96 4.16 -10.16
CA THR A 21 15.65 5.45 -10.03
C THR A 21 15.48 6.27 -11.32
N ARG A 22 15.69 5.64 -12.49
CA ARG A 22 15.44 6.27 -13.80
C ARG A 22 13.99 6.72 -13.95
N LEU A 23 13.01 5.89 -13.57
CA LEU A 23 11.59 6.23 -13.67
C LEU A 23 11.22 7.41 -12.78
N PHE A 24 11.71 7.48 -11.54
CA PHE A 24 11.54 8.65 -10.68
C PHE A 24 12.19 9.90 -11.28
N CYS A 25 13.41 9.79 -11.78
CA CYS A 25 14.12 10.89 -12.44
C CYS A 25 13.37 11.38 -13.69
N ALA A 26 12.80 10.46 -14.48
CA ALA A 26 11.98 10.76 -15.64
C ALA A 26 10.65 11.41 -15.26
N ALA A 27 10.01 10.95 -14.18
CA ALA A 27 8.74 11.47 -13.67
C ALA A 27 8.85 12.93 -13.24
N LEU A 28 10.00 13.35 -12.69
CA LEU A 28 10.26 14.75 -12.34
C LEU A 28 10.23 15.70 -13.53
N TYR A 29 10.37 15.18 -14.75
CA TYR A 29 10.26 15.94 -15.98
C TYR A 29 8.96 15.73 -16.74
N ALA A 30 8.15 14.74 -16.35
CA ALA A 30 6.85 14.50 -16.95
C ALA A 30 5.87 15.60 -16.50
N ARG A 31 5.14 16.19 -17.45
CA ARG A 31 3.95 16.99 -17.14
C ARG A 31 2.75 16.06 -17.04
N PRO A 32 1.86 16.22 -16.04
CA PRO A 32 0.74 15.33 -15.85
C PRO A 32 -0.25 15.56 -16.99
N VAL A 33 -0.59 14.48 -17.68
CA VAL A 33 -1.61 14.48 -18.70
C VAL A 33 -2.96 14.33 -17.98
N ARG A 34 -3.59 15.44 -17.57
CA ARG A 34 -5.05 15.66 -17.42
C ARG A 34 -5.38 16.66 -16.32
N ILE A 35 -6.26 17.58 -16.69
CA ILE A 35 -7.13 18.31 -15.77
C ILE A 35 -8.32 17.36 -15.52
N GLY A 36 -8.33 16.61 -14.43
CA GLY A 36 -9.53 15.84 -14.03
C GLY A 36 -9.28 14.52 -13.30
N GLU A 37 -8.13 13.88 -13.48
CA GLU A 37 -7.86 12.60 -12.79
C GLU A 37 -7.15 12.84 -11.45
N SER A 38 -7.75 12.32 -10.39
CA SER A 38 -7.20 12.18 -9.03
C SER A 38 -6.13 11.07 -9.00
N GLY A 39 -5.19 11.10 -9.95
CA GLY A 39 -4.07 10.16 -9.99
C GLY A 39 -2.99 10.54 -8.96
N PRO A 40 -2.39 9.56 -8.25
CA PRO A 40 -1.30 9.80 -7.29
C PRO A 40 -0.03 10.41 -7.92
N TRP A 41 0.16 10.30 -9.23
CA TRP A 41 1.24 10.93 -10.01
C TRP A 41 1.03 12.41 -10.34
N ARG A 42 0.31 13.19 -9.53
CA ARG A 42 0.31 14.64 -9.73
C ARG A 42 1.77 15.11 -9.70
N GLU A 43 2.25 15.72 -10.79
CA GLU A 43 3.62 16.28 -10.87
C GLU A 43 3.87 17.28 -9.73
N ALA A 44 2.81 17.89 -9.20
CA ALA A 44 2.83 18.66 -7.98
C ALA A 44 3.27 17.81 -6.76
N ARG A 45 2.73 16.60 -6.59
CA ARG A 45 2.99 15.70 -5.46
C ARG A 45 4.44 15.22 -5.42
N LEU A 46 4.98 14.63 -6.48
CA LEU A 46 6.39 14.16 -6.46
C LEU A 46 7.37 15.30 -6.19
N LEU A 47 7.21 16.45 -6.85
CA LEU A 47 8.09 17.61 -6.61
C LEU A 47 7.83 18.29 -5.26
N GLN A 48 6.63 18.17 -4.71
CA GLN A 48 6.33 18.59 -3.34
C GLN A 48 7.02 17.67 -2.35
N LEU A 49 6.94 16.34 -2.51
CA LEU A 49 7.61 15.37 -1.65
C LEU A 49 9.14 15.55 -1.68
N VAL A 50 9.72 15.71 -2.88
CA VAL A 50 11.16 16.03 -3.00
C VAL A 50 11.50 17.36 -2.31
N ARG A 51 10.63 18.36 -2.42
CA ARG A 51 10.81 19.64 -1.72
C ARG A 51 10.72 19.47 -0.19
N GLU A 52 9.81 18.64 0.29
CA GLU A 52 9.64 18.35 1.72
C GLU A 52 10.86 17.61 2.27
N VAL A 53 11.36 16.59 1.55
CA VAL A 53 12.61 15.89 1.87
C VAL A 53 13.81 16.84 1.89
N LEU A 54 13.94 17.73 0.90
CA LEU A 54 15.03 18.72 0.88
C LEU A 54 14.88 19.81 1.95
N ARG A 55 13.66 20.05 2.45
CA ARG A 55 13.37 21.06 3.48
C ARG A 55 13.62 20.53 4.89
N ASP A 56 13.25 19.28 5.14
CA ASP A 56 13.51 18.57 6.40
C ASP A 56 14.12 17.20 6.08
N PRO A 57 15.44 17.14 5.84
CA PRO A 57 16.15 15.89 5.54
C PRO A 57 15.95 14.82 6.61
N ALA A 58 15.77 15.23 7.86
CA ALA A 58 15.55 14.33 8.98
C ALA A 58 14.26 13.52 8.88
N ARG A 59 13.35 13.84 7.94
CA ARG A 59 12.16 13.04 7.64
C ARG A 59 12.40 11.92 6.64
N ALA A 60 13.50 11.95 5.89
CA ALA A 60 13.75 11.00 4.81
C ALA A 60 14.10 9.61 5.34
N VAL A 61 13.26 8.64 5.03
CA VAL A 61 13.48 7.23 5.40
C VAL A 61 14.38 6.55 4.36
N PRO A 62 15.20 5.55 4.76
CA PRO A 62 15.98 4.75 3.82
C PRO A 62 15.18 4.25 2.62
N SER A 63 15.80 4.33 1.44
CA SER A 63 15.16 3.97 0.17
C SER A 63 15.33 2.49 -0.13
N TYR A 64 14.22 1.83 -0.46
CA TYR A 64 14.19 0.41 -0.81
C TYR A 64 14.12 0.24 -2.33
N GLY A 65 15.11 -0.44 -2.91
CA GLY A 65 15.14 -0.78 -4.34
C GLY A 65 15.35 0.40 -5.29
N PHE A 66 15.79 1.56 -4.79
CA PHE A 66 16.18 2.69 -5.63
C PHE A 66 17.14 3.63 -4.91
N ASP A 67 17.85 4.44 -5.68
CA ASP A 67 18.73 5.48 -5.18
C ASP A 67 18.01 6.83 -5.11
N LEU A 68 17.92 7.39 -3.90
CA LEU A 68 17.26 8.67 -3.66
C LEU A 68 18.11 9.84 -4.19
N ILE A 69 19.44 9.72 -4.21
CA ILE A 69 20.35 10.82 -4.55
C ILE A 69 20.14 11.36 -5.97
N PRO A 70 20.13 10.52 -7.03
CA PRO A 70 19.84 10.99 -8.38
C PRO A 70 18.46 11.65 -8.48
N VAL A 71 17.46 11.10 -7.79
CA VAL A 71 16.09 11.63 -7.78
C VAL A 71 16.05 13.04 -7.19
N LEU A 72 16.72 13.27 -6.06
CA LEU A 72 16.80 14.60 -5.45
C LEU A 72 17.52 15.61 -6.35
N LEU A 73 18.64 15.21 -6.95
CA LEU A 73 19.41 16.07 -7.85
C LEU A 73 18.60 16.44 -9.11
N HIS A 74 17.93 15.47 -9.73
CA HIS A 74 17.01 15.71 -10.84
C HIS A 74 15.83 16.59 -10.41
N GLY A 75 15.37 16.46 -9.17
CA GLY A 75 14.29 17.26 -8.60
C GLY A 75 14.69 18.72 -8.39
N VAL A 76 15.90 18.98 -7.90
CA VAL A 76 16.49 20.33 -7.83
C VAL A 76 16.58 20.94 -9.22
N ARG A 77 17.07 20.17 -10.22
CA ARG A 77 17.15 20.64 -11.61
C ARG A 77 15.77 20.95 -12.19
N ALA A 78 14.78 20.09 -11.98
CA ALA A 78 13.41 20.31 -12.41
C ALA A 78 12.81 21.57 -11.76
N ARG A 79 13.09 21.80 -10.47
CA ARG A 79 12.69 23.02 -9.75
C ARG A 79 13.34 24.27 -10.35
N ARG A 80 14.65 24.26 -10.58
CA ARG A 80 15.36 25.40 -11.20
C ARG A 80 14.78 25.74 -12.57
N ARG A 81 14.50 24.73 -13.40
CA ARG A 81 13.83 24.91 -14.69
C ARG A 81 12.48 25.63 -14.55
N ARG A 82 11.65 25.21 -13.59
CA ARG A 82 10.35 25.87 -13.33
C ARG A 82 10.50 27.32 -12.88
N VAL A 83 11.48 27.61 -12.02
CA VAL A 83 11.78 28.98 -11.58
C VAL A 83 12.26 29.83 -12.75
N LEU A 84 13.14 29.30 -13.61
CA LEU A 84 13.60 29.99 -14.82
C LEU A 84 12.43 30.26 -15.78
N ARG A 85 11.53 29.29 -15.97
CA ARG A 85 10.31 29.49 -16.77
C ARG A 85 9.44 30.61 -16.19
N GLN A 86 9.19 30.60 -14.87
CA GLN A 86 8.41 31.65 -14.21
C GLN A 86 9.09 33.02 -14.33
N ALA A 87 10.41 33.09 -14.15
CA ALA A 87 11.18 34.31 -14.33
C ALA A 87 11.10 34.81 -15.78
N ALA A 88 11.21 33.93 -16.78
CA ALA A 88 11.06 34.28 -18.19
C ALA A 88 9.67 34.85 -18.50
N VAL A 89 8.61 34.25 -17.95
CA VAL A 89 7.24 34.80 -18.07
C VAL A 89 7.15 36.18 -17.42
N TRP A 90 7.73 36.39 -16.23
CA TRP A 90 7.75 37.71 -15.58
C TRP A 90 8.52 38.75 -16.39
N VAL A 91 9.64 38.38 -17.00
CA VAL A 91 10.41 39.26 -17.89
C VAL A 91 9.61 39.65 -19.12
N VAL A 92 8.90 38.69 -19.75
CA VAL A 92 8.00 38.98 -20.88
C VAL A 92 6.88 39.95 -20.48
N LEU A 93 6.27 39.74 -19.31
CA LEU A 93 5.24 40.62 -18.79
C LEU A 93 5.78 42.02 -18.47
N ALA A 94 6.96 42.12 -17.83
CA ALA A 94 7.60 43.39 -17.52
C ALA A 94 8.01 44.16 -18.79
N ALA A 95 8.51 43.46 -19.80
CA ALA A 95 8.84 44.05 -21.10
C ALA A 95 7.59 44.58 -21.82
N ALA A 96 6.47 43.86 -21.76
CA ALA A 96 5.20 44.32 -22.31
C ALA A 96 4.69 45.59 -21.61
N VAL A 97 4.81 45.67 -20.28
CA VAL A 97 4.46 46.86 -19.50
C VAL A 97 5.38 48.04 -19.84
N ALA A 98 6.68 47.81 -20.01
CA ALA A 98 7.64 48.85 -20.37
C ALA A 98 7.44 49.38 -21.80
N TRP A 99 7.07 48.50 -22.74
CA TRP A 99 6.78 48.89 -24.13
C TRP A 99 5.51 49.76 -24.21
N ALA A 100 4.44 49.35 -23.55
CA ALA A 100 3.12 49.99 -23.69
C ALA A 100 2.44 50.16 -22.32
N PRO A 101 2.88 51.12 -21.49
CA PRO A 101 2.44 51.26 -20.10
C PRO A 101 0.95 51.58 -20.00
N PHE A 102 0.42 52.45 -20.87
CA PHE A 102 -0.99 52.83 -20.88
C PHE A 102 -1.90 51.66 -21.28
N SER A 103 -1.51 50.89 -22.31
CA SER A 103 -2.24 49.70 -22.74
C SER A 103 -2.24 48.62 -21.65
N ALA A 104 -1.10 48.41 -21.00
CA ALA A 104 -0.97 47.45 -19.90
C ALA A 104 -1.83 47.85 -18.69
N LEU A 105 -1.85 49.14 -18.32
CA LEU A 105 -2.73 49.65 -17.27
C LEU A 105 -4.22 49.46 -17.61
N GLY A 106 -4.62 49.71 -18.86
CA GLY A 106 -5.98 49.47 -19.34
C GLY A 106 -6.40 48.00 -19.20
N TRP A 107 -5.52 47.07 -19.61
CA TRP A 107 -5.75 45.63 -19.47
C TRP A 107 -5.78 45.16 -18.00
N LEU A 108 -4.91 45.69 -17.14
CA LEU A 108 -4.92 45.39 -15.70
C LEU A 108 -6.21 45.89 -15.05
N ALA A 109 -6.68 47.09 -15.41
CA ALA A 109 -7.95 47.62 -14.94
C ALA A 109 -9.14 46.75 -15.41
N ALA A 110 -9.14 46.33 -16.68
CA ALA A 110 -10.15 45.43 -17.21
C ALA A 110 -10.16 44.06 -16.51
N LEU A 111 -8.99 43.48 -16.23
CA LEU A 111 -8.85 42.22 -15.48
C LEU A 111 -9.27 42.36 -14.02
N GLY A 112 -8.91 43.47 -13.36
CA GLY A 112 -9.36 43.79 -12.01
C GLY A 112 -10.88 43.96 -11.93
N LEU A 113 -11.48 44.65 -12.91
CA LEU A 113 -12.93 44.78 -13.02
C LEU A 113 -13.59 43.43 -13.30
N ALA A 114 -13.03 42.61 -14.19
CA ALA A 114 -13.48 41.25 -14.46
C ALA A 114 -13.42 40.35 -13.20
N TRP A 115 -12.42 40.54 -12.35
CA TRP A 115 -12.30 39.82 -11.08
C TRP A 115 -13.37 40.24 -10.06
N VAL A 116 -13.60 41.54 -9.92
CA VAL A 116 -14.63 42.08 -9.00
C VAL A 116 -16.03 41.71 -9.46
N VAL A 117 -16.31 41.78 -10.77
CA VAL A 117 -17.63 41.50 -11.35
C VAL A 117 -17.86 39.99 -11.56
N GLY A 118 -16.79 39.23 -11.80
CA GLY A 118 -16.82 37.80 -12.05
C GLY A 118 -17.18 36.94 -10.83
N SER A 119 -17.16 37.49 -9.62
CA SER A 119 -17.71 36.82 -8.43
C SER A 119 -19.20 36.50 -8.57
N SER A 120 -19.90 37.18 -9.47
CA SER A 120 -21.34 37.00 -9.72
C SER A 120 -21.65 36.04 -10.88
N GLY A 121 -20.63 35.47 -11.55
CA GLY A 121 -20.81 34.46 -12.60
C GLY A 121 -19.93 34.68 -13.85
N PRO A 122 -19.78 33.65 -14.71
CA PRO A 122 -18.81 33.64 -15.80
C PRO A 122 -19.14 34.61 -16.95
N ILE A 123 -20.43 34.86 -17.20
CA ILE A 123 -20.90 35.80 -18.22
C ILE A 123 -20.50 37.23 -17.81
N TRP A 124 -20.62 37.54 -16.51
CA TRP A 124 -20.30 38.85 -15.95
C TRP A 124 -18.80 39.17 -15.99
N ALA A 125 -17.93 38.15 -15.83
CA ALA A 125 -16.48 38.32 -15.98
C ALA A 125 -16.03 38.67 -17.42
N MET A 126 -16.79 38.26 -18.44
CA MET A 126 -16.43 38.52 -19.84
C MET A 126 -16.84 39.90 -20.35
N LEU A 127 -17.91 40.49 -19.79
CA LEU A 127 -18.40 41.82 -20.19
C LEU A 127 -17.35 42.94 -20.13
N PRO A 128 -16.54 43.10 -19.07
CA PRO A 128 -15.52 44.16 -19.03
C PRO A 128 -14.36 43.92 -20.01
N LEU A 129 -13.98 42.65 -20.25
CA LEU A 129 -12.95 42.29 -21.22
C LEU A 129 -13.43 42.56 -22.66
N MET A 130 -14.67 42.17 -22.96
CA MET A 130 -15.29 42.38 -24.27
C MET A 130 -15.61 43.87 -24.51
N GLY A 131 -16.03 44.58 -23.48
CA GLY A 131 -16.25 46.03 -23.52
C GLY A 131 -14.96 46.81 -23.75
N PHE A 132 -13.86 46.44 -23.08
CA PHE A 132 -12.54 47.02 -23.36
C PHE A 132 -12.10 46.74 -24.80
N TRP A 133 -12.31 45.51 -25.30
CA TRP A 133 -12.03 45.14 -26.70
C TRP A 133 -12.85 45.96 -27.71
N LEU A 134 -14.18 46.01 -27.54
CA LEU A 134 -15.06 46.77 -28.44
C LEU A 134 -14.75 48.28 -28.40
N PHE A 135 -14.38 48.81 -27.23
CA PHE A 135 -13.92 50.19 -27.09
C PHE A 135 -12.61 50.44 -27.84
N THR A 136 -11.67 49.48 -27.80
CA THR A 136 -10.40 49.57 -28.56
C THR A 136 -10.62 49.54 -30.06
N VAL A 137 -11.55 48.72 -30.55
CA VAL A 137 -11.84 48.57 -31.99
C VAL A 137 -12.69 49.72 -32.51
N GLY A 138 -13.72 50.16 -31.78
CA GLY A 138 -14.62 51.25 -32.20
C GLY A 138 -13.98 52.64 -32.18
N SER A 139 -12.89 52.84 -31.43
CA SER A 139 -12.17 54.12 -31.40
C SER A 139 -11.24 54.34 -32.61
N LEU A 140 -11.07 53.34 -33.48
CA LEU A 140 -10.22 53.43 -34.68
C LEU A 140 -10.76 54.39 -35.75
N GLU A 141 -12.03 54.77 -35.71
CA GLU A 141 -12.70 55.45 -36.82
C GLU A 141 -12.66 56.99 -36.74
N LYS A 142 -12.17 57.59 -35.64
CA LYS A 142 -12.45 59.02 -35.36
C LYS A 142 -11.29 59.93 -35.00
N ASN A 143 -10.06 59.45 -34.85
CA ASN A 143 -8.93 60.31 -34.46
C ASN A 143 -7.57 59.74 -34.88
N ASP A 144 -6.91 60.35 -35.86
CA ASP A 144 -5.66 59.85 -36.46
C ASP A 144 -4.49 59.76 -35.45
N ASP A 145 -4.42 60.68 -34.48
CA ASP A 145 -3.37 60.68 -33.45
C ASP A 145 -3.54 59.58 -32.38
N LEU A 146 -4.76 59.07 -32.20
CA LEU A 146 -5.02 57.99 -31.24
C LEU A 146 -4.85 56.60 -31.87
N HIS A 147 -4.89 56.50 -33.20
CA HIS A 147 -4.84 55.25 -33.94
C HIS A 147 -3.56 54.43 -33.61
N GLU A 148 -2.41 55.08 -33.46
CA GLU A 148 -1.14 54.40 -33.13
C GLU A 148 -1.15 53.79 -31.71
N VAL A 149 -1.72 54.48 -30.73
CA VAL A 149 -1.88 54.00 -29.35
C VAL A 149 -2.91 52.87 -29.27
N TRP A 150 -3.98 52.93 -30.07
CA TRP A 150 -5.05 51.93 -30.08
C TRP A 150 -4.66 50.62 -30.78
N VAL A 151 -3.99 50.70 -31.95
CA VAL A 151 -3.48 49.52 -32.65
C VAL A 151 -2.46 48.78 -31.78
N GLY A 152 -1.57 49.50 -31.08
CA GLY A 152 -0.65 48.89 -30.11
C GLY A 152 -1.36 48.20 -28.95
N SER A 153 -2.47 48.76 -28.47
CA SER A 153 -3.24 48.23 -27.33
C SER A 153 -3.98 46.92 -27.64
N ALA A 154 -4.50 46.77 -28.86
CA ALA A 154 -5.21 45.57 -29.30
C ALA A 154 -4.25 44.39 -29.61
N GLN A 155 -3.03 44.68 -30.07
CA GLN A 155 -2.02 43.66 -30.40
C GLN A 155 -1.27 43.12 -29.17
N LEU A 156 -1.11 43.94 -28.12
CA LEU A 156 -0.40 43.60 -26.89
C LEU A 156 -0.78 42.23 -26.28
N PRO A 157 -2.06 41.90 -26.01
CA PRO A 157 -2.42 40.63 -25.38
C PRO A 157 -2.06 39.42 -26.26
N PHE A 158 -2.17 39.54 -27.58
CA PHE A 158 -1.79 38.47 -28.50
C PHE A 158 -0.29 38.26 -28.52
N LEU A 159 0.51 39.34 -28.57
CA LEU A 159 1.97 39.25 -28.51
C LEU A 159 2.45 38.65 -27.19
N VAL A 160 1.86 39.06 -26.07
CA VAL A 160 2.13 38.47 -24.74
C VAL A 160 1.73 37.00 -24.70
N ALA A 161 0.55 36.64 -25.21
CA ALA A 161 0.09 35.26 -25.24
C ALA A 161 0.99 34.37 -26.12
N ILE A 162 1.40 34.84 -27.30
CA ILE A 162 2.30 34.12 -28.22
C ILE A 162 3.68 33.93 -27.57
N THR A 163 4.26 34.98 -26.99
CA THR A 163 5.59 34.90 -26.36
C THR A 163 5.58 34.02 -25.10
N VAL A 164 4.56 34.13 -24.25
CA VAL A 164 4.38 33.21 -23.10
C VAL A 164 4.20 31.77 -23.59
N THR A 165 3.42 31.55 -24.64
CA THR A 165 3.24 30.22 -25.23
C THR A 165 4.57 29.66 -25.74
N LEU A 166 5.38 30.48 -26.43
CA LEU A 166 6.71 30.09 -26.89
C LEU A 166 7.62 29.69 -25.72
N VAL A 167 7.60 30.44 -24.61
CA VAL A 167 8.35 30.08 -23.38
C VAL A 167 7.92 28.70 -22.86
N TYR A 168 6.62 28.40 -22.87
CA TYR A 168 6.10 27.09 -22.45
C TYR A 168 6.43 25.95 -23.44
N VAL A 169 6.46 26.24 -24.75
CA VAL A 169 6.92 25.31 -25.80
C VAL A 169 8.38 24.96 -25.64
N VAL A 170 9.24 25.96 -25.44
CA VAL A 170 10.68 25.74 -25.19
C VAL A 170 10.88 24.93 -23.92
N ASP A 171 10.19 25.27 -22.81
CA ASP A 171 10.25 24.47 -21.58
C ASP A 171 9.78 23.01 -21.79
N GLY A 172 8.72 22.79 -22.56
CA GLY A 172 8.22 21.45 -22.90
C GLY A 172 9.24 20.63 -23.69
N VAL A 173 9.87 21.23 -24.72
CA VAL A 173 10.94 20.58 -25.50
C VAL A 173 12.14 20.23 -24.62
N VAL A 174 12.58 21.16 -23.76
CA VAL A 174 13.70 20.92 -22.82
C VAL A 174 13.34 19.86 -21.77
N ALA A 175 12.09 19.83 -21.30
CA ALA A 175 11.61 18.81 -20.39
C ALA A 175 11.63 17.43 -21.02
N ARG A 176 11.10 17.33 -22.25
CA ARG A 176 11.12 16.09 -23.02
C ARG A 176 12.53 15.61 -23.32
N SER A 177 13.43 16.51 -23.72
CA SER A 177 14.84 16.14 -23.98
C SER A 177 15.52 15.65 -22.70
N SER A 178 15.23 16.26 -21.55
CA SER A 178 15.76 15.83 -20.26
C SER A 178 15.21 14.46 -19.84
N ARG A 179 13.91 14.23 -20.02
CA ARG A 179 13.26 12.93 -19.80
C ARG A 179 13.87 11.86 -20.70
N ARG A 180 14.02 12.15 -22.00
CA ARG A 180 14.57 11.25 -23.00
C ARG A 180 15.99 10.80 -22.64
N ARG A 181 16.87 11.74 -22.23
CA ARG A 181 18.23 11.42 -21.77
C ARG A 181 18.24 10.49 -20.55
N VAL A 182 17.32 10.66 -19.62
CA VAL A 182 17.22 9.78 -18.44
C VAL A 182 16.70 8.38 -18.81
N THR A 183 15.86 8.27 -19.84
CA THR A 183 15.26 7.00 -20.25
C THR A 183 16.06 6.23 -21.31
N GLU A 184 16.88 6.90 -22.13
CA GLU A 184 17.59 6.27 -23.26
C GLU A 184 18.83 5.45 -22.84
N ASP A 185 19.42 5.72 -21.68
CA ASP A 185 20.65 5.06 -21.22
C ASP A 185 20.39 3.66 -20.62
N GLY A 186 19.59 2.83 -21.32
CA GLY A 186 19.04 1.55 -20.89
C GLY A 186 20.03 0.63 -20.15
N GLY A 187 20.02 0.71 -18.82
CA GLY A 187 20.84 -0.08 -17.91
C GLY A 187 21.74 0.76 -17.01
N ALA A 188 22.25 1.90 -17.47
CA ALA A 188 23.16 2.75 -16.70
C ALA A 188 22.44 3.60 -15.65
N ALA A 189 23.19 3.99 -14.61
CA ALA A 189 22.75 4.98 -13.65
C ALA A 189 22.51 6.32 -14.37
N PRO A 190 21.42 7.05 -14.05
CA PRO A 190 21.12 8.30 -14.72
C PRO A 190 22.24 9.33 -14.47
N PRO A 191 22.63 10.13 -15.48
CA PRO A 191 23.71 11.09 -15.33
C PRO A 191 23.34 12.16 -14.30
N LEU A 192 24.16 12.28 -13.26
CA LEU A 192 23.90 13.18 -12.14
C LEU A 192 23.97 14.65 -12.60
N PRO A 193 22.90 15.45 -12.43
CA PRO A 193 22.93 16.86 -12.78
C PRO A 193 23.74 17.66 -11.75
N PRO A 194 24.36 18.77 -12.14
CA PRO A 194 25.11 19.61 -11.23
C PRO A 194 24.18 20.23 -10.17
N ALA A 195 24.52 20.06 -8.89
CA ALA A 195 23.88 20.72 -7.77
C ALA A 195 24.65 21.97 -7.32
N GLY A 196 23.93 22.93 -6.74
CA GLY A 196 24.55 24.07 -6.07
C GLY A 196 25.13 23.65 -4.73
N SER A 197 26.07 24.42 -4.18
CA SER A 197 26.75 24.10 -2.91
C SER A 197 25.79 23.82 -1.75
N ARG A 198 24.72 24.63 -1.61
CA ARG A 198 23.72 24.45 -0.56
C ARG A 198 22.93 23.15 -0.68
N ASP A 199 22.46 22.83 -1.89
CA ASP A 199 21.70 21.60 -2.15
C ASP A 199 22.58 20.37 -1.98
N ARG A 200 23.87 20.48 -2.36
CA ARG A 200 24.85 19.40 -2.29
C ARG A 200 25.09 18.92 -0.86
N VAL A 201 25.22 19.82 0.11
CA VAL A 201 25.38 19.44 1.53
C VAL A 201 24.19 18.62 2.03
N HIS A 202 22.96 19.00 1.66
CA HIS A 202 21.75 18.27 2.09
C HIS A 202 21.66 16.91 1.40
N VAL A 203 22.03 16.85 0.13
CA VAL A 203 22.06 15.60 -0.64
C VAL A 203 23.15 14.65 -0.14
N GLU A 204 24.35 15.14 0.18
CA GLU A 204 25.43 14.33 0.75
C GLU A 204 25.01 13.76 2.12
N TRP A 205 24.44 14.59 3.00
CA TRP A 205 23.90 14.12 4.28
C TRP A 205 22.79 13.07 4.10
N LEU A 206 21.88 13.27 3.14
CA LEU A 206 20.85 12.28 2.81
C LEU A 206 21.46 10.98 2.26
N GLY A 207 22.57 11.06 1.55
CA GLY A 207 23.29 9.91 1.03
C GLY A 207 23.85 9.03 2.14
N GLU A 208 24.41 9.64 3.17
CA GLU A 208 24.87 8.91 4.37
C GLU A 208 23.69 8.27 5.13
N GLN A 209 22.58 8.99 5.26
CA GLN A 209 21.40 8.52 6.00
C GLN A 209 20.59 7.46 5.26
N GLN A 210 20.57 7.48 3.93
CA GLN A 210 19.86 6.52 3.09
C GLN A 210 20.33 5.08 3.30
N TYR A 211 21.61 4.91 3.65
CA TYR A 211 22.22 3.62 3.98
C TYR A 211 22.38 3.42 5.50
N GLY A 212 21.79 4.32 6.29
CA GLY A 212 21.80 4.22 7.74
C GLY A 212 21.15 2.93 8.24
N MET A 213 21.68 2.42 9.35
CA MET A 213 21.22 1.17 9.96
C MET A 213 19.93 1.36 10.77
N ALA A 214 19.50 2.60 11.04
CA ALA A 214 18.30 2.90 11.82
C ALA A 214 17.06 3.04 10.92
N LEU A 215 15.98 2.33 11.29
CA LEU A 215 14.74 2.28 10.51
C LEU A 215 13.52 2.66 11.36
N PRO A 216 12.67 3.59 10.88
CA PRO A 216 11.43 3.93 11.56
C PRO A 216 10.35 2.88 11.33
N TYR A 217 9.57 2.59 12.37
CA TYR A 217 8.33 1.83 12.26
C TYR A 217 7.14 2.61 12.84
N ASP A 218 5.95 2.38 12.29
CA ASP A 218 4.71 3.02 12.71
C ASP A 218 4.05 2.32 13.91
N THR A 219 2.91 2.84 14.37
CA THR A 219 2.18 2.28 15.52
C THR A 219 1.64 0.87 15.27
N GLU A 220 1.50 0.46 14.01
CA GLU A 220 1.09 -0.91 13.62
C GLU A 220 2.29 -1.87 13.56
N GLY A 221 3.51 -1.37 13.79
CA GLY A 221 4.73 -2.15 13.69
C GLY A 221 5.14 -2.42 12.24
N ARG A 222 4.70 -1.58 11.30
CA ARG A 222 5.14 -1.57 9.91
C ARG A 222 6.37 -0.67 9.79
N PHE A 223 7.47 -1.22 9.30
CA PHE A 223 8.62 -0.44 8.86
C PHE A 223 8.22 0.51 7.73
N ILE A 224 8.41 1.80 7.95
CA ILE A 224 8.07 2.82 6.96
C ILE A 224 9.04 2.68 5.79
N GLY A 225 8.55 2.76 4.55
CA GLY A 225 9.39 2.65 3.36
C GLY A 225 9.57 1.25 2.79
N ALA A 226 9.40 0.19 3.58
CA ALA A 226 9.56 -1.19 3.12
C ALA A 226 8.27 -1.80 2.53
N GLY A 227 7.20 -1.00 2.41
CA GLY A 227 5.96 -1.36 1.72
C GLY A 227 4.88 -1.91 2.66
N ARG A 228 3.98 -2.71 2.09
CA ARG A 228 2.83 -3.28 2.80
C ARG A 228 3.17 -4.65 3.35
N VAL A 229 2.49 -5.04 4.43
CA VAL A 229 2.66 -6.35 5.05
C VAL A 229 2.11 -7.42 4.10
N ALA A 230 3.00 -8.29 3.59
CA ALA A 230 2.64 -9.29 2.58
C ALA A 230 1.82 -10.45 3.16
N ARG A 231 2.21 -10.86 4.38
CA ARG A 231 1.50 -11.79 5.26
C ARG A 231 1.66 -11.25 6.68
N GLY A 232 0.66 -11.47 7.53
CA GLY A 232 0.72 -11.03 8.93
C GLY A 232 2.03 -11.44 9.61
N ALA A 233 2.47 -10.65 10.59
CA ALA A 233 3.70 -10.93 11.33
C ALA A 233 3.65 -12.35 11.92
N ALA A 234 4.62 -13.19 11.59
CA ALA A 234 4.74 -14.51 12.17
C ALA A 234 5.57 -14.39 13.45
N GLU A 235 4.90 -14.49 14.60
CA GLU A 235 5.54 -14.54 15.90
C GLU A 235 5.52 -15.99 16.41
N MET A 236 6.71 -16.53 16.63
CA MET A 236 6.92 -17.88 17.13
C MET A 236 7.59 -17.83 18.48
N ARG A 237 7.11 -18.67 19.40
CA ARG A 237 7.73 -18.90 20.69
C ARG A 237 8.15 -20.36 20.73
N VAL A 238 9.45 -20.58 20.84
CA VAL A 238 10.03 -21.92 20.88
C VAL A 238 10.53 -22.14 22.31
N PRO A 239 9.87 -23.01 23.09
CA PRO A 239 10.37 -23.34 24.42
C PRO A 239 11.71 -24.08 24.29
N LEU A 240 12.74 -23.62 25.00
CA LEU A 240 14.07 -24.22 24.96
C LEU A 240 14.09 -25.43 25.90
N ARG A 241 13.65 -26.59 25.38
CA ARG A 241 13.72 -27.87 26.09
C ARG A 241 14.95 -28.64 25.66
N THR A 242 15.63 -29.26 26.61
CA THR A 242 16.82 -30.07 26.35
C THR A 242 16.40 -31.40 25.73
N ALA A 243 16.93 -31.75 24.56
CA ALA A 243 16.57 -32.98 23.87
C ALA A 243 17.04 -34.25 24.62
N HIS A 244 18.16 -34.17 25.35
CA HIS A 244 18.73 -35.30 26.10
C HIS A 244 19.26 -34.86 27.46
N ALA A 245 18.91 -35.61 28.52
CA ALA A 245 19.36 -35.35 29.89
C ALA A 245 20.89 -35.45 30.10
N GLU A 246 21.61 -36.08 29.16
CA GLU A 246 23.05 -36.38 29.29
C GLU A 246 23.97 -35.45 28.49
N ARG A 247 23.45 -34.59 27.60
CA ARG A 247 24.27 -33.64 26.84
C ARG A 247 24.38 -32.30 27.58
N PRO A 248 25.59 -31.74 27.76
CA PRO A 248 25.77 -30.44 28.38
C PRO A 248 25.15 -29.35 27.50
N VAL A 249 24.20 -28.60 28.06
CA VAL A 249 23.54 -27.47 27.38
C VAL A 249 24.53 -26.32 27.25
N VAL A 250 24.86 -25.96 26.01
CA VAL A 250 25.67 -24.79 25.72
C VAL A 250 24.76 -23.55 25.78
N ALA A 251 25.23 -22.48 26.43
CA ALA A 251 24.45 -21.24 26.55
C ALA A 251 24.24 -20.60 25.17
N LEU A 252 22.99 -20.53 24.72
CA LEU A 252 22.61 -19.92 23.46
C LEU A 252 22.62 -18.39 23.57
N ARG A 253 23.20 -17.70 22.59
CA ARG A 253 23.19 -16.22 22.51
C ARG A 253 22.34 -15.74 21.33
N GLU A 254 21.63 -14.63 21.53
CA GLU A 254 20.81 -14.01 20.47
C GLU A 254 21.65 -13.65 19.24
N THR A 255 22.87 -13.13 19.46
CA THR A 255 23.77 -12.74 18.37
C THR A 255 24.19 -13.91 17.52
N GLU A 256 24.40 -15.08 18.12
CA GLU A 256 24.79 -16.30 17.40
C GLU A 256 23.64 -16.85 16.54
N VAL A 257 22.41 -16.81 17.06
CA VAL A 257 21.22 -17.15 16.28
C VAL A 257 21.09 -16.20 15.09
N LEU A 258 21.23 -14.88 15.31
CA LEU A 258 21.14 -13.88 14.25
C LEU A 258 22.27 -14.01 13.21
N ASP A 259 23.50 -14.31 13.63
CA ASP A 259 24.63 -14.56 12.73
C ASP A 259 24.39 -15.80 11.85
N SER A 260 23.89 -16.88 12.46
CA SER A 260 23.55 -18.10 11.72
C SER A 260 22.40 -17.87 10.74
N ILE A 261 21.39 -17.09 11.11
CA ILE A 261 20.29 -16.70 10.22
C ILE A 261 20.82 -15.85 9.06
N ALA A 262 21.69 -14.86 9.33
CA ALA A 262 22.28 -14.01 8.31
C ALA A 262 23.11 -14.82 7.30
N ALA A 263 23.92 -15.77 7.79
CA ALA A 263 24.68 -16.67 6.93
C ALA A 263 23.78 -17.54 6.05
N ALA A 264 22.73 -18.14 6.62
CA ALA A 264 21.79 -18.97 5.89
C ALA A 264 20.98 -18.19 4.83
N LEU A 265 20.58 -16.96 5.16
CA LEU A 265 19.91 -16.07 4.22
C LEU A 265 20.85 -15.68 3.08
N THR A 266 22.09 -15.32 3.39
CA THR A 266 23.10 -14.95 2.38
C THR A 266 23.35 -16.12 1.42
N ALA A 267 23.51 -17.34 1.94
CA ALA A 267 23.65 -18.56 1.15
C ALA A 267 22.39 -18.84 0.29
N ALA A 268 21.19 -18.68 0.87
CA ALA A 268 19.93 -18.85 0.14
C ALA A 268 19.72 -17.80 -0.95
N GLY A 269 20.33 -16.62 -0.85
CA GLY A 269 20.25 -15.57 -1.86
C GLY A 269 21.20 -15.77 -3.03
N HIS A 270 22.45 -16.15 -2.76
CA HIS A 270 23.50 -16.27 -3.79
C HIS A 270 23.50 -17.65 -4.49
N GLY A 271 22.83 -18.65 -3.91
CA GLY A 271 22.87 -20.05 -4.38
C GLY A 271 24.16 -20.77 -3.93
N GLU A 272 24.17 -22.10 -4.05
CA GLU A 272 25.29 -22.95 -3.59
C GLU A 272 26.59 -22.75 -4.41
N ASP A 273 26.49 -22.24 -5.64
CA ASP A 273 27.62 -22.05 -6.58
C ASP A 273 28.06 -20.58 -6.74
N GLY A 274 27.57 -19.67 -5.89
CA GLY A 274 27.73 -18.21 -6.01
C GLY A 274 29.15 -17.68 -5.74
N GLY A 275 30.10 -17.97 -6.62
CA GLY A 275 31.31 -17.16 -6.79
C GLY A 275 30.98 -15.79 -7.41
N PRO A 276 31.84 -14.77 -7.24
CA PRO A 276 31.64 -13.43 -7.80
C PRO A 276 31.66 -13.49 -9.33
N GLY A 277 30.50 -13.73 -9.95
CA GLY A 277 30.38 -13.94 -11.39
C GLY A 277 29.14 -14.72 -11.85
N SER A 278 28.31 -15.29 -10.96
CA SER A 278 27.00 -15.79 -11.38
C SER A 278 26.11 -14.62 -11.79
N THR A 279 25.63 -14.63 -13.03
CA THR A 279 24.68 -13.64 -13.55
C THR A 279 23.45 -13.55 -12.65
N GLU A 280 23.09 -12.33 -12.20
CA GLU A 280 21.96 -12.02 -11.30
C GLU A 280 20.62 -12.66 -11.68
N GLU A 281 20.46 -13.07 -12.95
CA GLU A 281 19.23 -13.61 -13.52
C GLU A 281 18.90 -15.05 -13.10
N THR A 282 19.89 -15.85 -12.65
CA THR A 282 19.68 -17.24 -12.19
C THR A 282 19.74 -17.41 -10.68
N ALA A 283 19.93 -16.33 -9.91
CA ALA A 283 19.93 -16.38 -8.46
C ALA A 283 18.52 -16.68 -7.92
N PRO A 284 18.38 -17.55 -6.90
CA PRO A 284 17.08 -17.86 -6.29
C PRO A 284 16.39 -16.61 -5.69
N LEU A 285 17.17 -15.64 -5.21
CA LEU A 285 16.71 -14.32 -4.77
C LEU A 285 17.54 -13.23 -5.48
N PRO A 286 17.00 -12.55 -6.50
CA PRO A 286 17.74 -11.50 -7.21
C PRO A 286 17.95 -10.24 -6.34
N GLY A 287 19.09 -9.56 -6.55
CA GLY A 287 19.43 -8.33 -5.83
C GLY A 287 19.41 -8.49 -4.30
N PHE A 288 19.77 -9.67 -3.81
CA PHE A 288 19.62 -10.03 -2.41
C PHE A 288 20.68 -9.37 -1.52
N SER A 289 20.26 -8.82 -0.39
CA SER A 289 21.15 -8.21 0.61
C SER A 289 20.67 -8.50 2.03
N VAL A 290 21.61 -8.57 2.97
CA VAL A 290 21.32 -8.82 4.39
C VAL A 290 22.10 -7.84 5.25
N ALA A 291 21.38 -7.03 6.04
CA ALA A 291 21.99 -6.06 6.94
C ALA A 291 21.38 -6.15 8.34
N ARG A 292 22.18 -5.88 9.37
CA ARG A 292 21.66 -5.67 10.74
C ARG A 292 21.11 -4.25 10.81
N VAL A 293 19.92 -4.06 11.37
CA VAL A 293 19.27 -2.75 11.45
C VAL A 293 18.69 -2.53 12.83
N LEU A 294 18.58 -1.28 13.24
CA LEU A 294 17.93 -0.89 14.49
C LEU A 294 16.55 -0.30 14.20
N ALA A 295 15.51 -0.94 14.71
CA ALA A 295 14.14 -0.46 14.58
C ALA A 295 13.85 0.57 15.68
N LEU A 296 13.33 1.73 15.28
CA LEU A 296 12.92 2.83 16.17
C LEU A 296 11.46 3.22 15.90
N PRO A 297 10.65 3.53 16.93
CA PRO A 297 9.36 4.18 16.71
C PRO A 297 9.52 5.46 15.89
N ALA A 298 8.59 5.73 14.97
CA ALA A 298 8.63 6.86 14.05
C ALA A 298 8.95 8.22 14.72
N GLY A 299 8.38 8.49 15.89
CA GLY A 299 8.65 9.73 16.64
C GLY A 299 10.09 9.83 17.16
N LEU A 300 10.64 8.73 17.69
CA LEU A 300 12.01 8.69 18.20
C LEU A 300 13.03 8.71 17.06
N TRP A 301 12.70 8.08 15.94
CA TRP A 301 13.52 8.17 14.74
C TRP A 301 13.64 9.63 14.27
N LEU A 302 12.54 10.40 14.25
CA LEU A 302 12.59 11.83 13.89
C LEU A 302 13.42 12.65 14.87
N GLU A 303 13.28 12.40 16.17
CA GLU A 303 14.08 13.06 17.21
C GLU A 303 15.58 12.76 17.04
N HIS A 304 15.91 11.50 16.76
CA HIS A 304 17.28 11.05 16.51
C HIS A 304 17.86 11.67 15.24
N SER A 305 17.14 11.60 14.12
CA SER A 305 17.54 12.18 12.84
C SER A 305 17.74 13.70 12.91
N ARG A 306 16.93 14.41 13.73
CA ARG A 306 17.05 15.87 13.93
C ARG A 306 18.16 16.27 14.89
N SER A 307 18.39 15.48 15.93
CA SER A 307 19.45 15.76 16.91
C SER A 307 20.85 15.51 16.36
N GLY A 308 20.98 14.75 15.26
CA GLY A 308 22.27 14.36 14.72
C GLY A 308 23.08 13.54 15.72
N ALA A 309 22.42 12.98 16.74
CA ALA A 309 23.04 12.07 17.68
C ALA A 309 23.58 10.88 16.86
N GLY A 310 24.85 10.57 17.05
CA GLY A 310 25.51 9.47 16.34
C GLY A 310 24.82 8.13 16.58
N GLU A 311 25.29 7.13 15.83
CA GLU A 311 24.75 5.77 15.78
C GLU A 311 24.18 5.31 17.15
N PRO A 312 22.89 4.96 17.21
CA PRO A 312 22.24 4.63 18.48
C PRO A 312 23.00 3.48 19.14
N GLU A 313 23.49 3.72 20.37
CA GLU A 313 24.24 2.72 21.12
C GLU A 313 23.42 1.43 21.25
N THR A 314 23.94 0.35 20.68
CA THR A 314 23.37 -1.00 20.73
C THR A 314 23.50 -1.59 22.14
N VAL A 315 22.77 -1.02 23.11
CA VAL A 315 22.69 -1.52 24.48
C VAL A 315 21.38 -2.27 24.64
N SER A 316 21.46 -3.60 24.60
CA SER A 316 20.35 -4.49 24.94
C SER A 316 19.90 -4.22 26.37
N GLY A 317 18.64 -3.81 26.55
CA GLY A 317 18.06 -3.49 27.85
C GLY A 317 16.54 -3.48 27.81
N LEU A 318 15.92 -4.13 28.80
CA LEU A 318 14.48 -4.04 29.06
C LEU A 318 14.06 -2.58 29.22
N GLY A 319 13.08 -2.14 28.43
CA GLY A 319 12.46 -0.81 28.56
C GLY A 319 12.93 0.25 27.56
N ARG A 320 13.89 -0.04 26.67
CA ARG A 320 14.18 0.84 25.53
C ARG A 320 13.34 0.47 24.30
N PRO A 321 12.87 1.48 23.54
CA PRO A 321 12.05 1.27 22.34
C PRO A 321 12.85 0.75 21.13
N GLU A 322 14.18 0.79 21.20
CA GLU A 322 15.07 0.38 20.13
C GLU A 322 15.22 -1.14 20.09
N ARG A 323 15.09 -1.74 18.89
CA ARG A 323 15.14 -3.20 18.74
C ARG A 323 16.06 -3.59 17.60
N PRO A 324 17.03 -4.50 17.82
CA PRO A 324 17.86 -5.01 16.74
C PRO A 324 17.04 -5.98 15.88
N TYR A 325 17.10 -5.77 14.58
CA TYR A 325 16.53 -6.64 13.55
C TYR A 325 17.63 -7.03 12.56
N LEU A 326 17.42 -8.17 11.91
CA LEU A 326 18.08 -8.49 10.66
C LEU A 326 17.12 -8.15 9.52
N ARG A 327 17.58 -7.35 8.57
CA ARG A 327 16.86 -7.01 7.34
C ARG A 327 17.44 -7.85 6.22
N ALA A 328 16.62 -8.73 5.65
CA ALA A 328 16.93 -9.39 4.38
C ALA A 328 16.03 -8.80 3.29
N GLN A 329 16.63 -8.36 2.19
CA GLN A 329 15.93 -7.69 1.11
C GLN A 329 16.23 -8.40 -0.22
N CYS A 330 15.21 -8.63 -1.03
CA CYS A 330 15.29 -9.09 -2.41
C CYS A 330 14.71 -8.00 -3.32
N VAL A 331 15.43 -7.67 -4.38
CA VAL A 331 15.06 -6.64 -5.36
C VAL A 331 14.93 -7.34 -6.71
N SER A 332 13.70 -7.51 -7.16
CA SER A 332 13.36 -8.24 -8.39
C SER A 332 12.61 -7.34 -9.37
N TRP A 333 12.37 -7.85 -10.59
CA TRP A 333 11.64 -7.11 -11.64
C TRP A 333 12.25 -5.73 -11.88
N GLN A 334 13.58 -5.67 -12.03
CA GLN A 334 14.34 -4.42 -12.26
C GLN A 334 14.11 -3.35 -11.16
N GLY A 335 13.83 -3.79 -9.94
CA GLY A 335 13.54 -2.92 -8.79
C GLY A 335 12.07 -2.56 -8.62
N GLN A 336 11.21 -2.94 -9.55
CA GLN A 336 9.76 -2.72 -9.40
C GLN A 336 9.21 -3.47 -8.20
N LEU A 337 9.72 -4.66 -7.90
CA LEU A 337 9.27 -5.46 -6.77
C LEU A 337 10.38 -5.57 -5.72
N VAL A 338 10.09 -5.13 -4.50
CA VAL A 338 11.02 -5.28 -3.38
C VAL A 338 10.35 -6.06 -2.27
N VAL A 339 10.99 -7.14 -1.85
CA VAL A 339 10.55 -7.97 -0.73
C VAL A 339 11.56 -7.82 0.39
N THR A 340 11.09 -7.40 1.57
CA THR A 340 11.93 -7.21 2.75
C THR A 340 11.41 -8.07 3.90
N LEU A 341 12.24 -8.96 4.43
CA LEU A 341 11.98 -9.73 5.63
C LEU A 341 12.75 -9.13 6.80
N PHE A 342 12.03 -8.65 7.81
CA PHE A 342 12.62 -8.26 9.08
C PHE A 342 12.53 -9.41 10.08
N VAL A 343 13.67 -9.82 10.61
CA VAL A 343 13.81 -10.90 11.58
C VAL A 343 14.29 -10.35 12.90
N HIS A 344 13.56 -10.63 13.97
CA HIS A 344 14.00 -10.32 15.34
C HIS A 344 14.02 -11.59 16.17
N VAL A 345 15.04 -11.69 17.01
CA VAL A 345 15.27 -12.80 17.93
C VAL A 345 15.43 -12.23 19.32
N ALA A 346 14.68 -12.77 20.27
CA ALA A 346 14.82 -12.48 21.68
C ALA A 346 14.82 -13.78 22.50
N LEU A 347 15.73 -13.90 23.45
CA LEU A 347 15.80 -14.99 24.42
C LEU A 347 15.22 -14.51 25.74
N GLN A 348 14.03 -15.00 26.11
CA GLN A 348 13.32 -14.55 27.31
C GLN A 348 12.80 -15.75 28.09
N ALA A 349 13.12 -15.82 29.38
CA ALA A 349 12.57 -16.81 30.31
C ALA A 349 12.68 -18.29 29.87
N GLY A 350 13.74 -18.65 29.14
CA GLY A 350 13.90 -20.01 28.60
C GLY A 350 13.09 -20.28 27.32
N GLU A 351 12.56 -19.25 26.69
CA GLU A 351 11.93 -19.32 25.36
C GLU A 351 12.73 -18.49 24.35
N LEU A 352 12.85 -19.02 23.14
CA LEU A 352 13.30 -18.29 21.96
C LEU A 352 12.07 -17.67 21.29
N ARG A 353 11.98 -16.34 21.31
CA ARG A 353 10.97 -15.59 20.55
C ARG A 353 11.56 -15.18 19.21
N LEU A 354 10.99 -15.71 18.14
CA LEU A 354 11.34 -15.39 16.76
C LEU A 354 10.19 -14.60 16.12
N THR A 355 10.47 -13.39 15.64
CA THR A 355 9.49 -12.53 14.97
C THR A 355 9.92 -12.30 13.54
N LEU A 356 9.07 -12.71 12.59
CA LEU A 356 9.27 -12.55 11.15
C LEU A 356 8.22 -11.58 10.61
N ARG A 357 8.66 -10.49 9.98
CA ARG A 357 7.80 -9.46 9.41
C ARG A 357 8.10 -9.28 7.93
N PRO A 358 7.42 -10.02 7.04
CA PRO A 358 7.58 -9.85 5.60
C PRO A 358 6.81 -8.62 5.12
N GLN A 359 7.49 -7.77 4.36
CA GLN A 359 6.92 -6.59 3.72
C GLN A 359 7.25 -6.61 2.23
N VAL A 360 6.27 -6.20 1.43
CA VAL A 360 6.36 -6.14 -0.02
C VAL A 360 6.04 -4.72 -0.45
N LEU A 361 6.99 -4.13 -1.17
CA LEU A 361 6.84 -2.86 -1.85
C LEU A 361 6.40 -3.15 -3.27
N ALA A 362 5.16 -2.77 -3.59
CA ALA A 362 4.58 -3.00 -4.90
C ALA A 362 5.28 -2.16 -5.99
N PRO A 363 5.05 -2.48 -7.28
CA PRO A 363 5.53 -1.67 -8.39
C PRO A 363 5.17 -0.21 -8.26
N LEU A 364 5.97 0.64 -8.90
CA LEU A 364 5.60 2.02 -9.08
C LEU A 364 4.27 2.10 -9.81
N LEU A 365 3.48 3.11 -9.47
CA LEU A 365 2.36 3.51 -10.29
C LEU A 365 2.87 3.74 -11.74
N PRO A 366 2.10 3.44 -12.79
CA PRO A 366 2.55 3.62 -14.17
C PRO A 366 2.86 5.10 -14.45
N LEU A 367 4.04 5.40 -14.98
CA LEU A 367 4.39 6.77 -15.36
C LEU A 367 3.41 7.26 -16.44
N PRO A 368 2.90 8.50 -16.35
CA PRO A 368 2.09 9.05 -17.42
C PRO A 368 2.92 9.08 -18.72
N GLU A 369 2.35 8.49 -19.76
CA GLU A 369 2.90 8.57 -21.10
C GLU A 369 2.90 10.03 -21.57
N PRO A 370 3.95 10.47 -22.27
CA PRO A 370 3.97 11.80 -22.84
C PRO A 370 2.87 11.93 -23.91
N ALA A 371 1.97 12.91 -23.77
CA ALA A 371 0.85 13.13 -24.67
C ALA A 371 1.24 13.81 -26.01
N GLY A 372 2.18 13.22 -26.74
CA GLY A 372 2.60 13.69 -28.08
C GLY A 372 3.94 14.45 -28.08
N PRO A 373 4.27 15.21 -29.14
CA PRO A 373 5.52 15.98 -29.24
C PRO A 373 5.63 17.07 -28.18
N GLY A 374 6.86 17.42 -27.78
CA GLY A 374 7.12 18.41 -26.72
C GLY A 374 6.51 19.79 -26.96
N ALA A 375 6.29 20.17 -28.22
CA ALA A 375 5.58 21.40 -28.58
C ALA A 375 4.10 21.37 -28.16
N LEU A 376 3.41 20.23 -28.32
CA LEU A 376 2.03 20.06 -27.86
C LEU A 376 1.95 20.07 -26.32
N GLU A 377 2.93 19.48 -25.62
CA GLU A 377 3.02 19.56 -24.16
C GLU A 377 3.21 21.01 -23.67
N GLY A 378 3.97 21.80 -24.43
CA GLY A 378 4.15 23.22 -24.19
C GLY A 378 2.87 24.03 -24.37
N LEU A 379 2.21 23.88 -25.52
CA LEU A 379 0.92 24.50 -25.84
C LEU A 379 -0.13 24.16 -24.78
N ARG A 380 -0.19 22.90 -24.38
CA ARG A 380 -1.08 22.43 -23.30
C ARG A 380 -0.78 23.12 -21.98
N GLY A 381 0.49 23.29 -21.62
CA GLY A 381 0.86 24.02 -20.39
C GLY A 381 0.50 25.50 -20.44
N ALA A 382 0.56 26.13 -21.61
CA ALA A 382 0.07 27.50 -21.80
C ALA A 382 -1.46 27.58 -21.63
N ALA A 383 -2.19 26.61 -22.18
CA ALA A 383 -3.63 26.49 -21.97
C ALA A 383 -3.99 26.23 -20.50
N GLU A 384 -3.24 25.37 -19.80
CA GLU A 384 -3.41 25.09 -18.37
C GLU A 384 -3.15 26.34 -17.51
N LEU A 385 -2.13 27.15 -17.85
CA LEU A 385 -1.92 28.44 -17.20
C LEU A 385 -3.12 29.37 -17.40
N ALA A 386 -3.63 29.48 -18.62
CA ALA A 386 -4.81 30.29 -18.92
C ALA A 386 -6.04 29.83 -18.13
N ILE A 387 -6.27 28.51 -18.06
CA ILE A 387 -7.34 27.91 -17.27
C ILE A 387 -7.14 28.14 -15.77
N ALA A 388 -5.92 28.02 -15.25
CA ALA A 388 -5.62 28.23 -13.84
C ALA A 388 -5.82 29.69 -13.43
N VAL A 389 -5.37 30.65 -14.25
CA VAL A 389 -5.65 32.08 -14.07
C VAL A 389 -7.16 32.30 -14.04
N TRP A 390 -7.90 31.75 -15.01
CA TRP A 390 -9.35 31.84 -15.09
C TRP A 390 -10.07 31.20 -13.89
N ARG A 391 -9.57 30.08 -13.35
CA ARG A 391 -10.11 29.44 -12.13
C ARG A 391 -9.83 30.25 -10.87
N ASN A 392 -8.65 30.83 -10.75
CA ASN A 392 -8.32 31.73 -9.63
C ASN A 392 -9.18 33.00 -9.66
N LEU A 393 -9.53 33.48 -10.86
CA LEU A 393 -10.54 34.53 -11.04
C LEU A 393 -11.95 34.10 -10.57
N ARG A 394 -12.24 32.80 -10.53
CA ARG A 394 -13.56 32.25 -10.14
C ARG A 394 -13.73 31.90 -8.65
N LYS A 395 -12.71 32.10 -7.79
CA LYS A 395 -12.75 31.75 -6.34
C LYS A 395 -13.53 30.45 -6.03
N THR A 396 -13.17 29.33 -6.64
CA THR A 396 -13.50 28.03 -6.06
C THR A 396 -12.37 27.63 -5.12
N THR A 397 -12.47 28.07 -3.86
CA THR A 397 -11.61 27.60 -2.76
C THR A 397 -12.02 26.19 -2.38
N ALA A 398 -11.64 25.22 -3.21
CA ALA A 398 -11.55 23.82 -2.81
C ALA A 398 -10.07 23.45 -2.94
N ARG A 399 -9.30 23.77 -1.91
CA ARG A 399 -7.93 23.30 -1.75
C ARG A 399 -7.91 22.35 -0.56
N GLU A 400 -8.39 21.14 -0.80
CA GLU A 400 -7.95 19.98 -0.03
C GLU A 400 -6.52 19.69 -0.48
N ASP A 401 -5.56 20.38 0.12
CA ASP A 401 -4.24 19.77 0.27
C ASP A 401 -4.41 18.83 1.47
N GLU A 402 -4.47 17.53 1.18
CA GLU A 402 -4.22 16.48 2.14
C GLU A 402 -2.77 16.67 2.62
N THR A 403 -2.58 17.58 3.59
CA THR A 403 -1.28 17.84 4.18
C THR A 403 -0.83 16.57 4.86
N ILE A 404 0.13 15.89 4.23
CA ILE A 404 0.92 14.85 4.87
C ILE A 404 1.36 15.43 6.22
N ALA A 405 0.96 14.77 7.31
CA ALA A 405 1.24 15.24 8.66
C ALA A 405 2.71 15.67 8.74
N SER A 406 2.96 16.92 9.18
CA SER A 406 4.29 17.52 9.12
C SER A 406 5.35 16.78 9.93
N ASP A 407 4.92 15.89 10.85
CA ASP A 407 5.75 15.14 11.78
C ASP A 407 5.74 13.62 11.54
N SER A 408 5.56 13.17 10.29
CA SER A 408 5.75 11.75 9.94
C SER A 408 7.03 11.51 9.11
N PRO A 409 7.74 10.39 9.33
CA PRO A 409 8.79 9.94 8.43
C PRO A 409 8.23 9.72 7.01
N LEU A 410 9.03 10.02 6.00
CA LEU A 410 8.62 10.09 4.61
C LEU A 410 9.50 9.18 3.74
N SER A 411 8.87 8.19 3.11
CA SER A 411 9.49 7.40 2.04
C SER A 411 8.85 7.75 0.70
N LEU A 412 9.67 8.28 -0.23
CA LEU A 412 9.20 8.62 -1.58
C LEU A 412 8.64 7.38 -2.30
N ARG A 413 9.31 6.24 -2.14
CA ARG A 413 8.94 5.01 -2.84
C ARG A 413 7.63 4.44 -2.31
N ASP A 414 7.44 4.40 -0.99
CA ASP A 414 6.20 3.90 -0.39
C ASP A 414 4.97 4.72 -0.80
N LEU A 415 5.11 6.05 -0.83
CA LEU A 415 4.03 6.97 -1.24
C LEU A 415 3.68 6.91 -2.73
N LEU A 416 4.57 6.39 -3.57
CA LEU A 416 4.42 6.34 -5.04
C LEU A 416 4.36 4.90 -5.58
N SER A 417 4.33 3.91 -4.70
CA SER A 417 4.06 2.51 -5.05
C SER A 417 2.56 2.27 -5.09
N LEU A 418 2.14 1.26 -5.85
CA LEU A 418 0.76 0.79 -5.84
C LEU A 418 0.38 0.25 -4.45
N PRO A 419 -0.90 0.32 -4.05
CA PRO A 419 -1.33 -0.23 -2.76
C PRO A 419 -1.17 -1.75 -2.70
N GLU A 420 -1.28 -2.43 -3.84
CA GLU A 420 -1.15 -3.87 -4.00
C GLU A 420 -0.36 -4.20 -5.27
N VAL A 421 0.15 -5.43 -5.38
CA VAL A 421 0.82 -5.93 -6.59
C VAL A 421 -0.26 -6.43 -7.56
N PRO A 422 -0.53 -5.73 -8.68
CA PRO A 422 -1.65 -6.06 -9.55
C PRO A 422 -1.36 -7.26 -10.45
N ASP A 423 -0.10 -7.43 -10.86
CA ASP A 423 0.30 -8.49 -11.77
C ASP A 423 0.40 -9.83 -11.04
N LEU A 424 -0.19 -10.86 -11.66
CA LEU A 424 -0.26 -12.21 -11.08
C LEU A 424 1.13 -12.82 -10.87
N HIS A 425 2.04 -12.63 -11.83
CA HIS A 425 3.39 -13.21 -11.76
C HIS A 425 4.23 -12.49 -10.71
N GLN A 426 4.17 -11.16 -10.65
CA GLN A 426 4.83 -10.38 -9.61
C GLN A 426 4.31 -10.73 -8.22
N ARG A 427 3.00 -10.95 -8.06
CA ARG A 427 2.42 -11.38 -6.80
C ARG A 427 2.90 -12.79 -6.42
N GLY A 428 2.94 -13.71 -7.38
CA GLY A 428 3.48 -15.06 -7.19
C GLY A 428 4.96 -15.04 -6.78
N ASP A 429 5.78 -14.22 -7.44
CA ASP A 429 7.18 -14.04 -7.10
C ASP A 429 7.38 -13.40 -5.73
N ALA A 430 6.56 -12.40 -5.36
CA ALA A 430 6.60 -11.80 -4.04
C ALA A 430 6.36 -12.85 -2.94
N ALA A 431 5.35 -13.71 -3.13
CA ALA A 431 5.05 -14.81 -2.20
C ALA A 431 6.20 -15.82 -2.16
N ARG A 432 6.71 -16.25 -3.32
CA ARG A 432 7.85 -17.16 -3.43
C ARG A 432 9.09 -16.63 -2.71
N HIS A 433 9.43 -15.36 -2.89
CA HIS A 433 10.58 -14.75 -2.21
C HIS A 433 10.41 -14.71 -0.68
N VAL A 434 9.21 -14.37 -0.19
CA VAL A 434 8.91 -14.43 1.25
C VAL A 434 9.09 -15.84 1.80
N GLU A 435 8.57 -16.85 1.11
CA GLU A 435 8.64 -18.25 1.53
C GLU A 435 10.08 -18.77 1.54
N LEU A 436 10.87 -18.47 0.52
CA LEU A 436 12.30 -18.84 0.47
C LEU A 436 13.08 -18.21 1.64
N MET A 437 12.88 -16.93 1.91
CA MET A 437 13.54 -16.26 3.04
C MET A 437 13.09 -16.83 4.38
N GLN A 438 11.78 -17.05 4.59
CA GLN A 438 11.26 -17.63 5.83
C GLN A 438 11.78 -19.06 6.05
N ALA A 439 11.80 -19.89 5.01
CA ALA A 439 12.35 -21.24 5.06
C ALA A 439 13.85 -21.25 5.37
N ALA A 440 14.62 -20.28 4.85
CA ALA A 440 16.03 -20.12 5.19
C ALA A 440 16.22 -19.77 6.68
N VAL A 441 15.42 -18.84 7.21
CA VAL A 441 15.44 -18.46 8.63
C VAL A 441 15.10 -19.66 9.53
N LEU A 442 14.01 -20.36 9.24
CA LEU A 442 13.55 -21.49 10.05
C LEU A 442 14.59 -22.61 10.09
N ARG A 443 15.18 -22.98 8.94
CA ARG A 443 16.25 -23.98 8.86
C ARG A 443 17.49 -23.55 9.65
N ALA A 444 17.85 -22.27 9.60
CA ALA A 444 18.98 -21.76 10.35
C ALA A 444 18.76 -21.86 11.87
N VAL A 445 17.57 -21.49 12.33
CA VAL A 445 17.20 -21.57 13.75
C VAL A 445 17.18 -23.03 14.22
N GLU A 446 16.58 -23.93 13.44
CA GLU A 446 16.56 -25.37 13.70
C GLU A 446 17.99 -25.93 13.86
N ALA A 447 18.88 -25.62 12.92
CA ALA A 447 20.27 -26.06 12.96
C ALA A 447 21.07 -25.46 14.14
N VAL A 448 20.75 -24.24 14.59
CA VAL A 448 21.38 -23.66 15.79
C VAL A 448 20.90 -24.36 17.05
N LEU A 449 19.59 -24.58 17.17
CA LEU A 449 18.99 -25.25 18.32
C LEU A 449 19.49 -26.69 18.46
N GLU A 450 19.55 -27.43 17.36
CA GLU A 450 20.06 -28.81 17.34
C GLU A 450 21.54 -28.86 17.75
N ARG A 451 22.38 -27.95 17.23
CA ARG A 451 23.80 -27.84 17.62
C ARG A 451 24.00 -27.59 19.12
N HIS A 452 23.05 -26.91 19.76
CA HIS A 452 23.07 -26.62 21.20
C HIS A 452 22.35 -27.69 22.04
N GLY A 453 21.79 -28.74 21.42
CA GLY A 453 21.11 -29.84 22.09
C GLY A 453 19.67 -29.55 22.53
N PHE A 454 19.02 -28.57 21.92
CA PHE A 454 17.59 -28.28 22.16
C PHE A 454 16.68 -29.12 21.25
N GLU A 455 15.49 -29.44 21.74
CA GLU A 455 14.43 -30.13 20.99
C GLU A 455 13.83 -29.20 19.93
N THR A 456 13.68 -29.69 18.69
CA THR A 456 13.23 -28.89 17.54
C THR A 456 11.82 -29.28 17.05
N ASP A 457 11.18 -30.27 17.65
CA ASP A 457 9.90 -30.83 17.21
C ASP A 457 8.80 -29.75 17.07
N ALA A 458 8.71 -28.85 18.05
CA ALA A 458 7.77 -27.72 18.01
C ALA A 458 8.02 -26.74 16.85
N LEU A 459 9.27 -26.62 16.38
CA LEU A 459 9.64 -25.79 15.24
C LEU A 459 9.40 -26.54 13.91
N SER A 460 9.66 -27.85 13.88
CA SER A 460 9.47 -28.72 12.71
C SER A 460 7.99 -28.86 12.32
N ASP A 461 7.11 -29.05 13.32
CA ASP A 461 5.66 -29.09 13.12
C ASP A 461 5.15 -27.76 12.54
N ARG A 462 5.68 -26.64 13.02
CA ARG A 462 5.31 -25.29 12.54
C ARG A 462 5.84 -25.00 11.14
N ARG A 463 7.04 -25.50 10.79
CA ARG A 463 7.61 -25.40 9.43
C ARG A 463 6.71 -26.08 8.42
N THR A 464 6.15 -27.24 8.78
CA THR A 464 5.20 -27.96 7.95
C THR A 464 3.94 -27.12 7.70
N VAL A 465 3.39 -26.49 8.75
CA VAL A 465 2.19 -25.63 8.63
C VAL A 465 2.46 -24.35 7.82
N ILE A 466 3.61 -23.70 8.01
CA ILE A 466 3.94 -22.46 7.29
C ILE A 466 4.19 -22.72 5.81
N ASN A 467 4.81 -23.87 5.45
CA ASN A 467 5.07 -24.23 4.06
C ASN A 467 3.90 -24.96 3.38
N SER A 468 2.93 -25.50 4.13
CA SER A 468 1.78 -26.21 3.56
C SER A 468 0.57 -25.32 3.26
N ILE A 469 0.63 -24.02 3.56
CA ILE A 469 -0.52 -23.11 3.37
C ILE A 469 -0.42 -22.39 2.01
N GLN A 470 -1.26 -22.89 1.10
CA GLN A 470 -1.92 -22.21 -0.03
C GLN A 470 -1.28 -22.28 -1.43
N VAL A 471 -1.52 -23.43 -2.09
CA VAL A 471 -2.03 -23.40 -3.46
C VAL A 471 -3.47 -22.87 -3.40
N LEU A 472 -3.66 -21.54 -3.43
CA LEU A 472 -4.96 -20.95 -3.72
C LEU A 472 -5.06 -20.79 -5.24
N GLY A 473 -5.35 -21.91 -5.92
CA GLY A 473 -5.92 -21.89 -7.25
C GLY A 473 -7.36 -22.37 -7.14
N ASP A 474 -8.25 -21.84 -7.97
CA ASP A 474 -9.62 -22.35 -8.17
C ASP A 474 -9.60 -23.73 -8.85
N ASN A 475 -8.85 -24.67 -8.29
CA ASN A 475 -8.84 -26.05 -8.75
C ASN A 475 -9.92 -26.79 -7.98
N ASN A 476 -11.04 -26.99 -8.68
CA ASN A 476 -12.13 -27.89 -8.30
C ASN A 476 -11.73 -29.39 -8.35
N ALA A 477 -10.42 -29.69 -8.23
CA ALA A 477 -9.88 -31.03 -8.20
C ALA A 477 -9.38 -31.32 -6.79
N GLY A 478 -9.98 -32.33 -6.15
CA GLY A 478 -9.60 -32.76 -4.81
C GLY A 478 -8.10 -33.06 -4.74
N ILE A 479 -7.39 -32.33 -3.88
CA ILE A 479 -5.98 -32.61 -3.57
C ILE A 479 -5.94 -33.94 -2.80
N GLN A 480 -5.58 -35.01 -3.50
CA GLN A 480 -5.17 -36.26 -2.88
C GLN A 480 -3.76 -36.07 -2.31
N LEU A 481 -3.66 -35.91 -0.99
CA LEU A 481 -2.40 -36.02 -0.28
C LEU A 481 -1.88 -37.45 -0.41
N ALA A 482 -0.79 -37.61 -1.17
CA ALA A 482 0.01 -38.82 -1.23
C ALA A 482 0.78 -38.99 0.09
N GLY A 483 0.10 -39.56 1.08
CA GLY A 483 0.63 -39.86 2.40
C GLY A 483 -0.07 -41.06 3.02
N GLY A 484 -0.04 -42.20 2.32
CA GLY A 484 -0.10 -43.57 2.87
C GLY A 484 -1.01 -43.91 4.06
N VAL A 485 -2.18 -43.28 4.24
CA VAL A 485 -3.14 -43.66 5.29
C VAL A 485 -4.49 -43.98 4.65
N THR A 486 -4.87 -45.26 4.76
CA THR A 486 -6.16 -45.80 4.30
C THR A 486 -7.30 -45.24 5.17
N LEU A 487 -8.21 -44.47 4.57
CA LEU A 487 -9.45 -44.04 5.24
C LEU A 487 -10.50 -45.16 5.13
N THR A 488 -10.79 -45.83 6.24
CA THR A 488 -11.97 -46.71 6.37
C THR A 488 -13.14 -45.93 6.98
N GLN A 489 -14.18 -45.71 6.16
CA GLN A 489 -15.54 -45.22 6.49
C GLN A 489 -15.67 -43.86 7.22
N VAL A 490 -16.17 -42.85 6.50
CA VAL A 490 -16.87 -41.70 7.08
C VAL A 490 -18.38 -41.93 6.90
N ALA A 491 -19.13 -42.05 8.00
CA ALA A 491 -20.59 -42.10 7.97
C ALA A 491 -21.15 -40.69 8.23
N GLN A 492 -21.90 -40.15 7.27
CA GLN A 492 -22.70 -38.94 7.45
C GLN A 492 -24.09 -39.34 7.94
N THR A 493 -24.45 -38.97 9.17
CA THR A 493 -25.83 -39.07 9.65
C THR A 493 -26.53 -37.73 9.46
N ALA A 494 -27.49 -37.67 8.53
CA ALA A 494 -28.43 -36.56 8.41
C ALA A 494 -29.49 -36.64 9.53
N PRO A 495 -29.95 -35.51 10.12
CA PRO A 495 -31.07 -35.52 11.04
C PRO A 495 -32.39 -35.77 10.30
N LEU A 496 -33.18 -36.74 10.77
CA LEU A 496 -34.56 -36.94 10.32
C LEU A 496 -35.46 -35.79 10.81
N ALA A 497 -36.30 -35.27 9.91
CA ALA A 497 -37.33 -34.28 10.21
C ALA A 497 -38.38 -34.80 11.22
N PRO A 498 -39.00 -33.94 12.04
CA PRO A 498 -40.04 -34.35 12.98
C PRO A 498 -41.37 -34.64 12.26
N ALA A 499 -41.95 -35.82 12.50
CA ALA A 499 -43.27 -36.20 12.02
C ALA A 499 -44.41 -35.54 12.86
N PRO A 500 -45.61 -35.33 12.29
CA PRO A 500 -46.72 -34.68 12.99
C PRO A 500 -47.48 -35.64 13.92
N LEU A 501 -47.98 -35.09 15.03
CA LEU A 501 -48.77 -35.76 16.07
C LEU A 501 -50.11 -36.30 15.55
N PRO A 502 -50.53 -37.50 15.99
CA PRO A 502 -51.94 -37.87 16.01
C PRO A 502 -52.46 -38.15 17.43
N SER A 503 -53.72 -37.78 17.62
CA SER A 503 -54.56 -37.95 18.81
C SER A 503 -54.85 -39.42 19.16
N THR A 504 -54.91 -39.70 20.47
CA THR A 504 -55.47 -40.90 21.14
C THR A 504 -56.95 -41.18 20.80
N PRO A 505 -57.60 -42.33 21.16
CA PRO A 505 -57.15 -43.47 21.99
C PRO A 505 -57.45 -44.92 21.47
N VAL A 506 -56.68 -45.88 22.04
CA VAL A 506 -56.89 -47.30 22.49
C VAL A 506 -58.36 -47.85 22.53
N PRO A 507 -58.69 -49.19 22.49
CA PRO A 507 -57.87 -50.45 22.46
C PRO A 507 -58.23 -51.59 21.45
N ALA A 508 -57.27 -52.52 21.31
CA ALA A 508 -57.34 -54.01 21.28
C ALA A 508 -58.08 -54.78 20.16
N SER A 509 -57.37 -55.69 19.47
CA SER A 509 -57.36 -57.16 19.69
C SER A 509 -56.92 -57.99 18.47
N ILE A 510 -55.94 -58.88 18.68
CA ILE A 510 -55.77 -60.27 18.19
C ILE A 510 -55.72 -60.53 16.65
N GLU A 511 -54.59 -61.08 16.16
CA GLU A 511 -54.41 -62.48 15.68
C GLU A 511 -53.21 -62.59 14.70
N GLY A 512 -52.49 -63.73 14.68
CA GLY A 512 -51.73 -64.15 13.48
C GLY A 512 -50.26 -64.54 13.65
N VAL A 513 -50.05 -65.82 13.96
CA VAL A 513 -48.82 -66.65 13.96
C VAL A 513 -48.17 -66.80 12.56
N ASN A 514 -46.82 -66.85 12.43
CA ASN A 514 -46.07 -67.99 11.83
C ASN A 514 -44.51 -67.87 11.76
N MET A 515 -43.87 -68.84 12.45
CA MET A 515 -42.72 -69.72 12.12
C MET A 515 -41.34 -69.28 11.54
N THR A 516 -40.31 -69.65 12.33
CA THR A 516 -38.89 -70.12 12.16
C THR A 516 -38.56 -70.99 10.91
N PRO A 517 -37.29 -71.46 10.61
CA PRO A 517 -36.09 -71.78 11.45
C PRO A 517 -34.71 -71.36 10.82
N GLY A 518 -33.47 -71.57 11.33
CA GLY A 518 -32.88 -72.20 12.52
C GLY A 518 -31.33 -72.38 12.38
N PHE A 519 -30.63 -72.44 13.54
CA PHE A 519 -29.29 -73.03 13.85
C PHE A 519 -27.95 -72.40 13.38
N PRO A 520 -26.78 -72.64 14.06
CA PRO A 520 -26.47 -72.40 15.48
C PRO A 520 -25.08 -71.78 15.80
N ARG A 521 -24.96 -71.19 17.01
CA ARG A 521 -23.80 -71.01 17.93
C ARG A 521 -22.37 -70.77 17.38
N ARG A 522 -21.76 -69.65 17.83
CA ARG A 522 -20.48 -69.63 18.57
C ARG A 522 -20.31 -68.35 19.40
N ASN A 523 -20.08 -68.50 20.70
CA ASN A 523 -19.59 -67.43 21.58
C ASN A 523 -18.12 -67.09 21.25
N PRO A 524 -17.73 -65.83 21.43
CA PRO A 524 -16.54 -65.54 22.21
C PRO A 524 -16.82 -64.56 23.37
N SER A 525 -15.92 -64.65 24.37
CA SER A 525 -15.84 -63.96 25.66
C SER A 525 -15.94 -62.42 25.63
N PRO A 526 -16.22 -61.78 26.79
CA PRO A 526 -16.45 -60.34 26.87
C PRO A 526 -15.14 -59.54 26.74
N GLU A 527 -15.16 -58.57 25.83
CA GLU A 527 -14.14 -57.53 25.67
C GLU A 527 -14.30 -56.46 26.78
N PRO A 528 -13.21 -55.83 27.28
CA PRO A 528 -13.28 -54.92 28.41
C PRO A 528 -13.93 -53.58 28.05
N ALA A 529 -14.47 -52.91 29.08
CA ALA A 529 -15.15 -51.62 28.98
C ALA A 529 -14.32 -50.55 28.23
N PRO A 530 -14.94 -49.73 27.36
CA PRO A 530 -14.26 -48.60 26.74
C PRO A 530 -13.93 -47.53 27.78
N THR A 531 -12.64 -47.21 27.92
CA THR A 531 -12.16 -46.00 28.61
C THR A 531 -12.74 -44.74 27.97
N PRO A 532 -13.04 -43.68 28.76
CA PRO A 532 -13.62 -42.45 28.23
C PRO A 532 -12.58 -41.70 27.40
N GLY A 533 -12.78 -41.67 26.08
CA GLY A 533 -11.99 -40.84 25.17
C GLY A 533 -12.26 -39.35 25.43
N ALA A 534 -11.19 -38.57 25.58
CA ALA A 534 -11.26 -37.11 25.68
C ALA A 534 -11.71 -36.53 24.33
N GLY A 535 -12.97 -36.08 24.24
CA GLY A 535 -13.49 -35.36 23.08
C GLY A 535 -12.91 -33.95 23.03
N LEU A 536 -12.20 -33.62 21.95
CA LEU A 536 -11.78 -32.25 21.63
C LEU A 536 -12.94 -31.56 20.89
N SER A 537 -13.56 -30.57 21.51
CA SER A 537 -14.56 -29.71 20.85
C SER A 537 -13.86 -28.49 20.24
N ILE A 538 -13.91 -28.34 18.92
CA ILE A 538 -13.39 -27.17 18.19
C ILE A 538 -14.60 -26.36 17.73
N GLY A 539 -14.83 -25.20 18.35
CA GLY A 539 -15.86 -24.24 17.94
C GLY A 539 -15.23 -23.06 17.18
N GLY A 540 -15.76 -22.76 16.00
CA GLY A 540 -15.42 -21.58 15.19
C GLY A 540 -15.90 -21.73 13.74
N ASP A 541 -16.32 -20.62 13.13
CA ASP A 541 -16.75 -20.57 11.73
C ASP A 541 -15.57 -20.87 10.80
N ASN A 542 -15.53 -22.09 10.27
CA ASN A 542 -14.50 -22.55 9.35
C ASN A 542 -15.13 -22.98 8.03
N ASN A 543 -14.85 -22.24 6.96
CA ASN A 543 -15.31 -22.57 5.60
C ASN A 543 -14.36 -23.52 4.85
N GLY A 544 -13.34 -24.06 5.51
CA GLY A 544 -12.51 -25.15 5.00
C GLY A 544 -12.88 -26.48 5.66
N SER A 545 -12.79 -27.58 4.91
CA SER A 545 -12.76 -28.92 5.55
C SER A 545 -11.63 -28.93 6.59
N ALA A 546 -11.94 -29.33 7.82
CA ALA A 546 -10.93 -29.51 8.86
C ALA A 546 -9.95 -30.59 8.41
N GLN A 547 -8.83 -30.20 7.80
CA GLN A 547 -7.70 -31.08 7.58
C GLN A 547 -6.69 -30.82 8.69
N ASN A 548 -6.35 -31.91 9.40
CA ASN A 548 -5.30 -32.04 10.41
C ASN A 548 -5.72 -31.80 11.87
N ALA A 549 -6.34 -32.83 12.45
CA ALA A 549 -5.99 -33.26 13.79
C ALA A 549 -5.02 -34.45 13.65
N THR A 550 -3.73 -34.24 13.90
CA THR A 550 -2.74 -35.33 13.93
C THR A 550 -2.56 -35.82 15.36
N GLY A 551 -2.98 -37.06 15.61
CA GLY A 551 -2.74 -37.81 16.83
C GLY A 551 -2.94 -39.30 16.52
N GLN A 552 -2.10 -40.17 17.10
CA GLN A 552 -2.26 -41.61 16.94
C GLN A 552 -3.50 -42.04 17.73
N SER A 553 -4.61 -42.29 17.01
CA SER A 553 -5.93 -42.70 17.53
C SER A 553 -6.87 -41.55 17.96
N LEU A 554 -7.62 -41.01 16.98
CA LEU A 554 -8.83 -40.22 17.24
C LEU A 554 -10.04 -41.03 16.78
N SER A 555 -10.84 -41.53 17.73
CA SER A 555 -12.16 -42.12 17.47
C SER A 555 -13.24 -41.24 18.09
N GLY A 556 -14.35 -41.00 17.38
CA GLY A 556 -15.48 -40.24 17.92
C GLY A 556 -15.45 -38.73 17.66
N ILE A 557 -15.04 -38.30 16.45
CA ILE A 557 -15.21 -36.90 16.04
C ILE A 557 -16.68 -36.67 15.66
N THR A 558 -17.44 -36.02 16.54
CA THR A 558 -18.76 -35.47 16.23
C THR A 558 -18.59 -34.03 15.78
N GLN A 559 -18.68 -33.80 14.46
CA GLN A 559 -18.73 -32.45 13.92
C GLN A 559 -20.18 -31.94 14.03
N VAL A 560 -20.41 -30.97 14.90
CA VAL A 560 -21.63 -30.15 14.85
C VAL A 560 -21.33 -29.01 13.89
N GLY A 561 -21.64 -29.21 12.62
CA GLY A 561 -21.66 -28.10 11.68
C GLY A 561 -22.78 -27.14 12.10
N VAL A 562 -22.42 -25.96 12.58
CA VAL A 562 -23.34 -24.83 12.49
C VAL A 562 -23.43 -24.55 10.99
N GLY A 563 -24.51 -25.03 10.36
CA GLY A 563 -24.79 -24.70 8.96
C GLY A 563 -24.71 -23.19 8.79
N GLN A 564 -24.24 -22.74 7.61
CA GLN A 564 -24.20 -21.35 7.15
C GLN A 564 -25.04 -20.46 8.06
N GLY A 565 -24.37 -19.70 8.95
CA GLY A 565 -25.06 -18.86 9.91
C GLY A 565 -26.01 -17.97 9.14
N SER A 566 -27.30 -18.30 9.18
CA SER A 566 -28.33 -17.48 8.59
C SER A 566 -28.18 -16.13 9.25
N VAL A 567 -27.96 -15.10 8.43
CA VAL A 567 -27.88 -13.73 8.93
C VAL A 567 -29.10 -13.53 9.83
N PRO A 568 -28.93 -13.16 11.12
CA PRO A 568 -30.06 -13.03 12.02
C PRO A 568 -31.11 -12.11 11.40
N LEU A 569 -32.33 -12.62 11.25
CA LEU A 569 -33.42 -11.90 10.57
C LEU A 569 -33.63 -10.50 11.20
N ASP A 570 -33.41 -10.39 12.51
CA ASP A 570 -33.49 -9.14 13.28
C ASP A 570 -32.44 -8.10 12.86
N SER A 571 -31.24 -8.53 12.48
CA SER A 571 -30.17 -7.64 12.01
C SER A 571 -30.47 -7.10 10.60
N LEU A 572 -31.07 -7.92 9.74
CA LEU A 572 -31.54 -7.48 8.40
C LEU A 572 -32.70 -6.50 8.52
N GLN A 573 -33.65 -6.75 9.41
CA GLN A 573 -34.76 -5.82 9.68
C GLN A 573 -34.25 -4.49 10.25
N THR A 574 -33.26 -4.54 11.14
CA THR A 574 -32.62 -3.33 11.69
C THR A 574 -31.94 -2.53 10.58
N LEU A 575 -31.17 -3.16 9.71
CA LEU A 575 -30.54 -2.49 8.57
C LEU A 575 -31.58 -1.88 7.62
N ALA A 576 -32.65 -2.60 7.30
CA ALA A 576 -33.73 -2.09 6.44
C ALA A 576 -34.43 -0.86 7.05
N ALA A 577 -34.67 -0.86 8.37
CA ALA A 577 -35.24 0.29 9.07
C ALA A 577 -34.30 1.50 9.05
N GLN A 578 -33.01 1.32 9.33
CA GLN A 578 -32.00 2.39 9.28
C GLN A 578 -31.84 2.94 7.86
N LEU A 579 -31.85 2.07 6.84
CA LEU A 579 -31.75 2.48 5.44
C LEU A 579 -32.95 3.33 5.01
N THR A 580 -34.15 2.99 5.49
CA THR A 580 -35.38 3.76 5.22
C THR A 580 -35.30 5.14 5.88
N ALA A 581 -34.85 5.22 7.13
CA ALA A 581 -34.66 6.48 7.84
C ALA A 581 -33.60 7.36 7.15
N PHE A 582 -32.48 6.77 6.72
CA PHE A 582 -31.43 7.46 6.00
C PHE A 582 -31.90 8.02 4.65
N ARG A 583 -32.67 7.26 3.87
CA ARG A 583 -33.27 7.75 2.61
C ARG A 583 -34.21 8.93 2.82
N ALA A 584 -35.05 8.88 3.84
CA ALA A 584 -35.93 10.01 4.20
C ALA A 584 -35.11 11.25 4.60
N ASP A 585 -33.96 11.06 5.24
CA ASP A 585 -33.07 12.15 5.65
C ASP A 585 -32.32 12.78 4.47
N ILE A 586 -31.89 11.95 3.50
CA ILE A 586 -31.33 12.42 2.22
C ILE A 586 -32.34 13.32 1.49
N GLU A 587 -33.60 12.90 1.38
CA GLU A 587 -34.62 13.70 0.68
C GLU A 587 -34.93 15.02 1.40
N ARG A 588 -34.98 15.02 2.74
CA ARG A 588 -35.20 16.25 3.51
C ARG A 588 -34.04 17.25 3.38
N ASN A 589 -32.81 16.76 3.22
CA ASN A 589 -31.61 17.58 3.18
C ASN A 589 -30.99 17.73 1.79
N ALA A 590 -31.69 17.30 0.72
CA ALA A 590 -31.13 17.20 -0.63
C ALA A 590 -30.51 18.50 -1.16
N SER A 591 -31.08 19.66 -0.80
CA SER A 591 -30.57 20.98 -1.22
C SER A 591 -29.25 21.40 -0.55
N GLY A 592 -28.87 20.76 0.56
CA GLY A 592 -27.63 21.03 1.29
C GLY A 592 -26.53 19.98 1.09
N LEU A 593 -26.80 18.91 0.33
CA LEU A 593 -25.84 17.86 0.04
C LEU A 593 -25.06 18.16 -1.25
N THR A 594 -23.76 17.85 -1.24
CA THR A 594 -22.89 18.08 -2.40
C THR A 594 -23.22 17.14 -3.56
N ASP A 595 -23.61 15.90 -3.24
CA ASP A 595 -24.00 14.87 -4.22
C ASP A 595 -25.12 13.96 -3.65
N PRO A 596 -26.38 14.41 -3.69
CA PRO A 596 -27.50 13.62 -3.19
C PRO A 596 -27.77 12.38 -4.06
N ASP A 597 -27.38 12.38 -5.34
CA ASP A 597 -27.65 11.28 -6.28
C ASP A 597 -26.72 10.08 -6.00
N ALA A 598 -25.44 10.31 -5.72
CA ALA A 598 -24.54 9.25 -5.30
C ALA A 598 -25.02 8.52 -4.02
N LEU A 599 -25.60 9.25 -3.06
CA LEU A 599 -26.19 8.68 -1.85
C LEU A 599 -27.48 7.89 -2.15
N ARG A 600 -28.33 8.37 -3.07
CA ARG A 600 -29.50 7.62 -3.55
C ARG A 600 -29.10 6.32 -4.22
N ASP A 601 -28.07 6.32 -5.06
CA ASP A 601 -27.59 5.13 -5.76
C ASP A 601 -27.07 4.08 -4.77
N HIS A 602 -26.26 4.47 -3.79
CA HIS A 602 -25.76 3.55 -2.76
C HIS A 602 -26.90 2.94 -1.94
N THR A 603 -27.89 3.76 -1.54
CA THR A 603 -29.04 3.25 -0.78
C THR A 603 -29.97 2.39 -1.63
N ALA A 604 -30.08 2.64 -2.94
CA ALA A 604 -30.85 1.81 -3.86
C ALA A 604 -30.20 0.44 -4.07
N VAL A 605 -28.87 0.38 -4.25
CA VAL A 605 -28.13 -0.88 -4.36
C VAL A 605 -28.33 -1.74 -3.11
N LEU A 606 -28.20 -1.16 -1.91
CA LEU A 606 -28.44 -1.88 -0.67
C LEU A 606 -29.89 -2.37 -0.55
N ALA A 607 -30.87 -1.52 -0.89
CA ALA A 607 -32.29 -1.86 -0.84
C ALA A 607 -32.67 -3.00 -1.78
N ASN A 608 -32.02 -3.10 -2.95
CA ASN A 608 -32.28 -4.16 -3.92
C ASN A 608 -31.73 -5.52 -3.49
N VAL A 609 -30.67 -5.52 -2.68
CA VAL A 609 -29.92 -6.72 -2.31
C VAL A 609 -30.37 -7.27 -0.95
N LEU A 610 -30.95 -6.42 -0.09
CA LEU A 610 -31.52 -6.79 1.22
C LEU A 610 -32.57 -7.93 1.20
N PRO A 611 -33.48 -8.05 0.22
CA PRO A 611 -34.48 -9.12 0.18
C PRO A 611 -33.89 -10.51 -0.10
N GLU A 612 -32.68 -10.58 -0.67
CA GLU A 612 -32.03 -11.82 -1.11
C GLU A 612 -30.64 -11.97 -0.43
N PRO A 613 -30.58 -12.21 0.89
CA PRO A 613 -29.31 -12.29 1.63
C PRO A 613 -28.44 -13.47 1.20
N GLU A 614 -29.00 -14.46 0.50
CA GLU A 614 -28.28 -15.61 -0.07
C GLU A 614 -27.68 -15.32 -1.46
N SER A 615 -27.94 -14.14 -2.05
CA SER A 615 -27.40 -13.77 -3.36
C SER A 615 -25.88 -13.55 -3.30
N GLU A 616 -25.16 -13.97 -4.36
CA GLU A 616 -23.70 -13.75 -4.48
C GLU A 616 -23.30 -12.26 -4.39
N GLY A 617 -24.23 -11.35 -4.69
CA GLY A 617 -24.05 -9.90 -4.63
C GLY A 617 -24.19 -9.28 -3.22
N PHE A 618 -24.69 -10.02 -2.23
CA PHE A 618 -25.00 -9.49 -0.89
C PHE A 618 -23.77 -8.95 -0.14
N LEU A 619 -22.76 -9.79 0.07
CA LEU A 619 -21.55 -9.39 0.79
C LEU A 619 -20.72 -8.34 0.04
N PRO A 620 -20.53 -8.40 -1.30
CA PRO A 620 -19.87 -7.33 -2.04
C PRO A 620 -20.57 -5.98 -1.89
N ALA A 621 -21.90 -5.92 -1.95
CA ALA A 621 -22.66 -4.69 -1.80
C ALA A 621 -22.50 -4.06 -0.40
N LEU A 622 -22.58 -4.88 0.65
CA LEU A 622 -22.36 -4.43 2.03
C LEU A 622 -20.93 -3.89 2.24
N ARG A 623 -19.92 -4.59 1.75
CA ARG A 623 -18.52 -4.15 1.86
C ARG A 623 -18.25 -2.88 1.08
N ASN A 624 -18.85 -2.72 -0.09
CA ASN A 624 -18.73 -1.50 -0.88
C ASN A 624 -19.35 -0.31 -0.12
N ALA A 625 -20.59 -0.46 0.34
CA ALA A 625 -21.26 0.59 1.11
C ALA A 625 -20.53 0.94 2.41
N PHE A 626 -19.99 -0.05 3.14
CA PHE A 626 -19.19 0.19 4.34
C PHE A 626 -17.93 1.03 4.07
N ARG A 627 -17.31 0.89 2.90
CA ARG A 627 -16.11 1.64 2.50
C ARG A 627 -16.43 3.05 2.00
N THR A 628 -17.53 3.22 1.26
CA THR A 628 -17.82 4.49 0.57
C THR A 628 -18.70 5.43 1.39
N LEU A 629 -19.68 4.93 2.13
CA LEU A 629 -20.64 5.77 2.86
C LEU A 629 -19.98 6.75 3.86
N PRO A 630 -19.00 6.37 4.70
CA PRO A 630 -18.40 7.30 5.67
C PRO A 630 -17.83 8.57 5.03
N GLY A 631 -17.17 8.43 3.87
CA GLY A 631 -16.61 9.58 3.14
C GLY A 631 -17.68 10.48 2.50
N LEU A 632 -18.83 9.91 2.13
CA LEU A 632 -19.93 10.65 1.52
C LEU A 632 -20.79 11.40 2.54
N ILE A 633 -20.86 10.92 3.79
CA ILE A 633 -21.72 11.49 4.83
C ILE A 633 -20.98 12.40 5.83
N ALA A 634 -19.66 12.31 5.94
CA ALA A 634 -18.88 13.07 6.91
C ALA A 634 -19.08 14.59 6.76
N GLY A 635 -19.45 15.27 7.84
CA GLY A 635 -19.69 16.71 7.85
C GLY A 635 -20.96 17.14 7.11
N THR A 636 -21.85 16.22 6.75
CA THR A 636 -23.12 16.51 6.10
C THR A 636 -24.29 16.48 7.09
N ALA A 637 -25.44 17.05 6.72
CA ALA A 637 -26.64 17.02 7.55
C ALA A 637 -27.20 15.59 7.80
N VAL A 638 -26.77 14.60 7.02
CA VAL A 638 -27.20 13.18 7.12
C VAL A 638 -26.17 12.28 7.81
N GLU A 639 -25.11 12.85 8.39
CA GLU A 639 -24.02 12.09 9.04
C GLU A 639 -24.54 11.12 10.10
N ARG A 640 -25.40 11.59 11.01
CA ARG A 640 -25.95 10.76 12.10
C ARG A 640 -26.74 9.55 11.59
N THR A 641 -27.57 9.73 10.57
CA THR A 641 -28.41 8.64 10.01
C THR A 641 -27.58 7.70 9.13
N GLY A 642 -26.58 8.21 8.41
CA GLY A 642 -25.62 7.40 7.67
C GLY A 642 -24.72 6.56 8.58
N ASP A 643 -24.26 7.09 9.71
CA ASP A 643 -23.46 6.36 10.70
C ASP A 643 -24.22 5.18 11.30
N ALA A 644 -25.53 5.34 11.51
CA ALA A 644 -26.39 4.26 11.98
C ALA A 644 -26.48 3.11 10.96
N VAL A 645 -26.54 3.43 9.66
CA VAL A 645 -26.48 2.43 8.57
C VAL A 645 -25.11 1.74 8.55
N VAL A 646 -24.01 2.50 8.63
CA VAL A 646 -22.64 1.94 8.64
C VAL A 646 -22.43 1.02 9.85
N SER A 647 -22.95 1.39 11.02
CA SER A 647 -22.89 0.56 12.22
C SER A 647 -23.70 -0.74 12.07
N ALA A 648 -24.89 -0.69 11.46
CA ALA A 648 -25.69 -1.88 11.20
C ALA A 648 -25.01 -2.81 10.17
N ILE A 649 -24.39 -2.25 9.12
CA ILE A 649 -23.59 -3.02 8.16
C ILE A 649 -22.39 -3.67 8.85
N ARG A 650 -21.70 -2.97 9.75
CA ARG A 650 -20.58 -3.52 10.51
C ARG A 650 -21.02 -4.75 11.32
N GLN A 651 -22.14 -4.65 12.04
CA GLN A 651 -22.67 -5.78 12.81
C GLN A 651 -22.99 -7.01 11.94
N LEU A 652 -23.42 -6.79 10.70
CA LEU A 652 -23.70 -7.85 9.73
C LEU A 652 -22.45 -8.49 9.12
N LEU A 653 -21.35 -7.74 9.02
CA LEU A 653 -20.09 -8.23 8.44
C LEU A 653 -19.20 -8.99 9.44
N GLY A 654 -19.54 -8.96 10.74
CA GLY A 654 -18.70 -9.47 11.82
C GLY A 654 -17.52 -8.55 12.10
#